data_AF-A0A7J7UIJ9-F1
#
_entry.id   AF-A0A7J7UIJ9-F1
#
_cell.length_a   1.000
_cell.length_b   1.000
_cell.length_c   1.000
_cell.angle_alpha   90.00
_cell.angle_beta   90.00
_cell.angle_gamma   90.00
#
_symmetry.space_group_name_H-M   'P 1'
#
loop_
_entity.id
_entity.type
_entity.pdbx_description
1 polymer ?
#
loop_
_entity_poly.entity_id
_entity_poly.type
_entity_poly.pdbx_seq_one_letter_code
_entity_poly.pdbx_strand_id
1 'polypeptide(L)'
;MEALFEGIQNRGHDGGFLTSCEAELQELMKQIDIMVAHKKSEWEGQTHALQTCLDIRERELKTLRSQLDMKHKEVGMLRQQVEEHEKVKQEMALDYKQELKKLHEELDRLKRSYEKLQKKQIRDFRGNSKNHREDRSEIERLTGKIEEFRQKSLDWEKQRLIYQQQVSSLEAQRKALAEQSEIIQAQLANRKQKLESVELSSQSEIQHLSSKLERANDTICANELEIERLTMRVNDLVGTSMTVMQEQRQKEEKLRESEKLLEVLQEEKRQLKAALQSQNFIHETKMQKEKLQGKLQATNTQHIVEAIRSREESQPDRTCTSQEQGHLESVLSQLDFTHTSEELLQAEVTRLEGSLESVSTTCKQLSQELMEKYEELKKMEVHNNEYRAEIKKLQAQILQAEQSYSSALEGMKMEISQLTRELHQRDITIASAKSSSCDMEKRLKAEIQKAEEKAVEHKEILDQLESLKLENCHLSEMVMKLKSGLHEAKEISLADLQENYIEALNKLVSENQQLQKDLMDTKSKLEISTHMCKKNHDRIFKPTQSRAPEFKNTEFKPTQGQQRHDGIKTEHYKTGLPSPSGQTPDRIEPMSRGLSPLSPRFSPCSSTLSLTSNFVCKAHSLPSVLDTNEAICSDTISESINDQEEFMSSCPLPVSPLGSIATRFLEEEELRSHHILERLDAHIEELKRESEKTVKQFTALK
;
A
#
# COMPACT_ATOMS: atom_id res chain seq x y z
N MET A 1 9.93 -46.37 48.77
CA MET A 1 11.06 -47.32 49.00
C MET A 1 11.81 -47.03 50.30
N GLU A 2 11.58 -45.87 50.92
CA GLU A 2 12.25 -45.35 52.11
C GLU A 2 12.23 -46.31 53.30
N ALA A 3 11.12 -47.05 53.50
CA ALA A 3 10.96 -48.00 54.61
C ALA A 3 11.97 -49.17 54.65
N LEU A 4 12.79 -49.36 53.61
CA LEU A 4 13.92 -50.32 53.63
C LEU A 4 15.24 -49.70 54.14
N PHE A 5 15.44 -48.40 54.00
CA PHE A 5 16.67 -47.72 54.46
C PHE A 5 16.66 -47.49 55.98
N GLU A 6 15.50 -47.17 56.55
CA GLU A 6 15.30 -46.94 57.98
C GLU A 6 15.61 -48.20 58.83
N GLY A 7 15.49 -49.40 58.26
CA GLY A 7 15.85 -50.66 58.90
C GLY A 7 17.36 -50.95 58.98
N ILE A 8 18.18 -50.32 58.14
CA ILE A 8 19.64 -50.53 58.10
C ILE A 8 20.34 -49.56 59.06
N GLN A 9 19.93 -48.29 59.06
CA GLN A 9 20.58 -47.23 59.85
C GLN A 9 20.46 -47.45 61.38
N ASN A 10 19.46 -48.21 61.82
CA ASN A 10 19.21 -48.54 63.23
C ASN A 10 20.00 -49.77 63.76
N ARG A 11 20.97 -50.31 63.02
CA ARG A 11 21.87 -51.41 63.48
C ARG A 11 23.34 -50.99 63.65
N GLY A 12 23.61 -49.70 63.83
CA GLY A 12 24.97 -49.14 63.88
C GLY A 12 25.49 -48.73 65.27
N HIS A 13 25.29 -49.53 66.32
CA HIS A 13 25.81 -49.27 67.68
C HIS A 13 26.38 -50.55 68.33
N ASP A 14 27.41 -51.13 67.73
CA ASP A 14 28.43 -51.88 68.50
C ASP A 14 29.76 -51.95 67.74
N GLY A 15 30.87 -52.03 68.46
CA GLY A 15 32.22 -51.87 67.90
C GLY A 15 32.79 -53.13 67.24
N GLY A 16 32.52 -53.34 65.96
CA GLY A 16 33.15 -54.39 65.14
C GLY A 16 34.12 -53.84 64.10
N PHE A 17 35.30 -54.43 63.96
CA PHE A 17 36.18 -54.18 62.81
C PHE A 17 35.53 -54.80 61.56
N LEU A 18 35.03 -53.97 60.64
CA LEU A 18 34.67 -54.42 59.31
C LEU A 18 35.91 -55.04 58.64
N THR A 19 35.79 -56.27 58.16
CA THR A 19 36.82 -56.87 57.29
C THR A 19 36.84 -56.10 55.97
N SER A 20 38.00 -56.00 55.31
CA SER A 20 38.15 -55.07 54.18
C SER A 20 37.12 -55.32 53.07
N CYS A 21 36.81 -56.60 52.81
CA CYS A 21 35.77 -57.03 51.87
C CYS A 21 34.39 -56.39 52.12
N GLU A 22 33.99 -56.12 53.37
CA GLU A 22 32.69 -55.50 53.65
C GLU A 22 32.71 -53.99 53.35
N ALA A 23 33.83 -53.31 53.63
CA ALA A 23 34.02 -51.91 53.25
C ALA A 23 34.15 -51.74 51.72
N GLU A 24 34.87 -52.65 51.05
CA GLU A 24 34.99 -52.72 49.59
C GLU A 24 33.63 -52.93 48.91
N LEU A 25 32.77 -53.80 49.49
CA LEU A 25 31.44 -54.09 48.95
C LEU A 25 30.45 -52.92 49.19
N GLN A 26 30.55 -52.22 50.33
CA GLN A 26 29.79 -50.99 50.58
C GLN A 26 30.19 -49.86 49.61
N GLU A 27 31.49 -49.69 49.31
CA GLU A 27 31.95 -48.70 48.34
C GLU A 27 31.53 -49.06 46.90
N LEU A 28 31.53 -50.35 46.53
CA LEU A 28 30.97 -50.84 45.26
C LEU A 28 29.48 -50.55 45.13
N MET A 29 28.67 -50.80 46.18
CA MET A 29 27.25 -50.44 46.18
C MET A 29 27.05 -48.93 45.98
N LYS A 30 27.81 -48.11 46.71
CA LYS A 30 27.80 -46.64 46.57
C LYS A 30 28.19 -46.17 45.17
N GLN A 31 29.14 -46.81 44.51
CA GLN A 31 29.49 -46.51 43.11
C GLN A 31 28.38 -46.92 42.13
N ILE A 32 27.70 -48.05 42.37
CA ILE A 32 26.52 -48.46 41.60
C ILE A 32 25.38 -47.45 41.78
N ASP A 33 25.09 -47.02 43.01
CA ASP A 33 24.04 -46.02 43.29
C ASP A 33 24.33 -44.69 42.60
N ILE A 34 25.59 -44.22 42.64
CA ILE A 34 26.02 -43.00 41.93
C ILE A 34 25.87 -43.16 40.41
N MET A 35 26.26 -44.32 39.85
CA MET A 35 26.12 -44.62 38.41
C MET A 35 24.65 -44.68 37.99
N VAL A 36 23.78 -45.32 38.78
CA VAL A 36 22.34 -45.42 38.53
C VAL A 36 21.67 -44.05 38.66
N ALA A 37 22.04 -43.24 39.65
CA ALA A 37 21.56 -41.87 39.79
C ALA A 37 21.99 -41.00 38.60
N HIS A 38 23.24 -41.11 38.15
CA HIS A 38 23.73 -40.41 36.96
C HIS A 38 22.94 -40.83 35.71
N LYS A 39 22.82 -42.14 35.44
CA LYS A 39 22.09 -42.64 34.25
C LYS A 39 20.60 -42.30 34.29
N LYS A 40 19.98 -42.32 35.47
CA LYS A 40 18.62 -41.82 35.68
C LYS A 40 18.53 -40.33 35.32
N SER A 41 19.40 -39.48 35.86
CA SER A 41 19.41 -38.03 35.56
C SER A 41 19.68 -37.74 34.07
N GLU A 42 20.50 -38.57 33.42
CA GLU A 42 20.79 -38.48 31.98
C GLU A 42 19.54 -38.80 31.14
N TRP A 43 18.83 -39.89 31.47
CA TRP A 43 17.56 -40.25 30.81
C TRP A 43 16.43 -39.27 31.12
N GLU A 44 16.34 -38.75 32.33
CA GLU A 44 15.40 -37.70 32.70
C GLU A 44 15.68 -36.43 31.89
N GLY A 45 16.95 -35.99 31.78
CA GLY A 45 17.34 -34.86 30.94
C GLY A 45 17.01 -35.06 29.45
N GLN A 46 17.31 -36.24 28.90
CA GLN A 46 16.95 -36.60 27.52
C GLN A 46 15.42 -36.59 27.30
N THR A 47 14.65 -37.10 28.27
CA THR A 47 13.18 -37.13 28.21
C THR A 47 12.59 -35.72 28.24
N HIS A 48 13.06 -34.83 29.13
CA HIS A 48 12.62 -33.44 29.18
C HIS A 48 12.99 -32.66 27.90
N ALA A 49 14.15 -32.91 27.31
CA ALA A 49 14.56 -32.31 26.04
C ALA A 49 13.66 -32.77 24.87
N LEU A 50 13.33 -34.06 24.79
CA LEU A 50 12.41 -34.61 23.79
C LEU A 50 10.99 -34.07 23.97
N GLN A 51 10.48 -33.99 25.21
CA GLN A 51 9.17 -33.40 25.50
C GLN A 51 9.12 -31.93 25.08
N THR A 52 10.12 -31.13 25.46
CA THR A 52 10.21 -29.71 25.07
C THR A 52 10.23 -29.55 23.55
N CYS A 53 10.94 -30.42 22.84
CA CYS A 53 10.94 -30.43 21.37
C CYS A 53 9.57 -30.79 20.78
N LEU A 54 8.85 -31.75 21.37
CA LEU A 54 7.50 -32.13 20.96
C LEU A 54 6.52 -30.97 21.18
N ASP A 55 6.57 -30.31 22.34
CA ASP A 55 5.71 -29.16 22.68
C ASP A 55 5.94 -27.97 21.73
N ILE A 56 7.19 -27.76 21.26
CA ILE A 56 7.50 -26.79 20.21
C ILE A 56 6.83 -27.19 18.90
N ARG A 57 7.00 -28.44 18.46
CA ARG A 57 6.40 -28.93 17.19
C ARG A 57 4.87 -28.92 17.23
N GLU A 58 4.24 -29.20 18.35
CA GLU A 58 2.78 -29.12 18.46
C GLU A 58 2.28 -27.66 18.38
N ARG A 59 2.98 -26.71 18.98
CA ARG A 59 2.68 -25.27 18.83
C ARG A 59 2.89 -24.78 17.39
N GLU A 60 3.95 -25.22 16.71
CA GLU A 60 4.15 -24.95 15.28
C GLU A 60 3.00 -25.53 14.44
N LEU A 61 2.64 -26.80 14.63
CA LEU A 61 1.53 -27.46 13.92
C LEU A 61 0.18 -26.79 14.18
N LYS A 62 -0.11 -26.37 15.42
CA LYS A 62 -1.32 -25.60 15.77
C LYS A 62 -1.35 -24.26 15.03
N THR A 63 -0.21 -23.58 14.94
CA THR A 63 -0.06 -22.30 14.23
C THR A 63 -0.27 -22.48 12.72
N LEU A 64 0.39 -23.47 12.11
CA LEU A 64 0.26 -23.78 10.68
C LEU A 64 -1.17 -24.21 10.31
N ARG A 65 -1.86 -24.99 11.17
CA ARG A 65 -3.28 -25.32 11.00
C ARG A 65 -4.15 -24.06 10.98
N SER A 66 -3.96 -23.14 11.93
CA SER A 66 -4.75 -21.90 11.98
C SER A 66 -4.52 -20.99 10.76
N GLN A 67 -3.28 -20.90 10.25
CA GLN A 67 -2.96 -20.19 9.01
C GLN A 67 -3.62 -20.86 7.79
N LEU A 68 -3.62 -22.20 7.75
CA LEU A 68 -4.27 -22.98 6.70
C LEU A 68 -5.79 -22.77 6.69
N ASP A 69 -6.44 -22.72 7.86
CA ASP A 69 -7.87 -22.42 8.00
C ASP A 69 -8.20 -20.98 7.56
N MET A 70 -7.34 -20.01 7.87
CA MET A 70 -7.48 -18.64 7.36
C MET A 70 -7.38 -18.61 5.82
N LYS A 71 -6.43 -19.33 5.23
CA LYS A 71 -6.28 -19.42 3.77
C LYS A 71 -7.43 -20.16 3.09
N HIS A 72 -8.04 -21.16 3.72
CA HIS A 72 -9.28 -21.78 3.22
C HIS A 72 -10.46 -20.79 3.22
N LYS A 73 -10.60 -19.95 4.26
CA LYS A 73 -11.64 -18.90 4.31
C LYS A 73 -11.42 -17.83 3.24
N GLU A 74 -10.18 -17.39 3.05
CA GLU A 74 -9.78 -16.44 2.00
C GLU A 74 -10.10 -16.98 0.59
N VAL A 75 -9.70 -18.24 0.30
CA VAL A 75 -10.03 -18.92 -0.96
C VAL A 75 -11.54 -19.12 -1.13
N GLY A 76 -12.29 -19.34 -0.04
CA GLY A 76 -13.76 -19.40 -0.05
C GLY A 76 -14.39 -18.09 -0.51
N MET A 77 -14.00 -16.97 0.10
CA MET A 77 -14.49 -15.64 -0.28
C MET A 77 -14.13 -15.28 -1.72
N LEU A 78 -12.89 -15.56 -2.16
CA LEU A 78 -12.46 -15.32 -3.54
C LEU A 78 -13.24 -16.16 -4.55
N ARG A 79 -13.59 -17.41 -4.22
CA ARG A 79 -14.45 -18.25 -5.08
C ARG A 79 -15.87 -17.68 -5.19
N GLN A 80 -16.47 -17.25 -4.08
CA GLN A 80 -17.78 -16.60 -4.09
C GLN A 80 -17.75 -15.33 -4.96
N GLN A 81 -16.75 -14.46 -4.78
CA GLN A 81 -16.62 -13.23 -5.56
C GLN A 81 -16.46 -13.50 -7.06
N VAL A 82 -15.71 -14.54 -7.44
CA VAL A 82 -15.58 -14.96 -8.85
C VAL A 82 -16.92 -15.48 -9.40
N GLU A 83 -17.69 -16.24 -8.62
CA GLU A 83 -19.02 -16.74 -9.01
C GLU A 83 -20.03 -15.60 -9.17
N GLU A 84 -20.00 -14.59 -8.29
CA GLU A 84 -20.83 -13.39 -8.36
C GLU A 84 -20.48 -12.53 -9.59
N HIS A 85 -19.19 -12.27 -9.84
CA HIS A 85 -18.74 -11.58 -11.07
C HIS A 85 -19.13 -12.33 -12.34
N GLU A 86 -19.15 -13.66 -12.32
CA GLU A 86 -19.54 -14.48 -13.47
C GLU A 86 -21.06 -14.46 -13.70
N LYS A 87 -21.88 -14.46 -12.63
CA LYS A 87 -23.33 -14.23 -12.72
C LYS A 87 -23.65 -12.86 -13.34
N VAL A 88 -23.01 -11.79 -12.85
CA VAL A 88 -23.20 -10.43 -13.39
C VAL A 88 -22.81 -10.32 -14.87
N LYS A 89 -21.73 -11.00 -15.31
CA LYS A 89 -21.39 -11.10 -16.73
C LYS A 89 -22.47 -11.82 -17.55
N GLN A 90 -23.04 -12.89 -17.02
CA GLN A 90 -24.06 -13.69 -17.70
C GLN A 90 -25.39 -12.92 -17.81
N GLU A 91 -25.79 -12.18 -16.78
CA GLU A 91 -26.93 -11.26 -16.77
C GLU A 91 -26.73 -10.15 -17.82
N MET A 92 -25.60 -9.44 -17.79
CA MET A 92 -25.25 -8.42 -18.79
C MET A 92 -25.23 -8.98 -20.22
N ALA A 93 -24.76 -10.22 -20.41
CA ALA A 93 -24.78 -10.90 -21.70
C ALA A 93 -26.18 -11.40 -22.13
N LEU A 94 -27.16 -11.47 -21.22
CA LEU A 94 -28.57 -11.69 -21.55
C LEU A 94 -29.26 -10.37 -21.93
N ASP A 95 -28.95 -9.27 -21.23
CA ASP A 95 -29.45 -7.94 -21.55
C ASP A 95 -29.02 -7.48 -22.95
N TYR A 96 -27.73 -7.59 -23.29
CA TYR A 96 -27.25 -7.28 -24.64
C TYR A 96 -27.89 -8.15 -25.72
N LYS A 97 -28.19 -9.43 -25.45
CA LYS A 97 -28.96 -10.29 -26.38
C LYS A 97 -30.41 -9.79 -26.54
N GLN A 98 -31.02 -9.28 -25.47
CA GLN A 98 -32.36 -8.71 -25.51
C GLN A 98 -32.39 -7.37 -26.29
N GLU A 99 -31.36 -6.53 -26.13
CA GLU A 99 -31.21 -5.29 -26.91
C GLU A 99 -30.98 -5.56 -28.39
N LEU A 100 -30.08 -6.50 -28.74
CA LEU A 100 -29.88 -6.94 -30.12
C LEU A 100 -31.19 -7.46 -30.75
N LYS A 101 -32.03 -8.18 -29.97
CA LYS A 101 -33.36 -8.61 -30.44
C LYS A 101 -34.30 -7.43 -30.71
N LYS A 102 -34.38 -6.44 -29.80
CA LYS A 102 -35.18 -5.22 -30.00
C LYS A 102 -34.75 -4.48 -31.27
N LEU A 103 -33.45 -4.29 -31.46
CA LEU A 103 -32.89 -3.64 -32.66
C LEU A 103 -33.21 -4.42 -33.95
N HIS A 104 -33.21 -5.76 -33.91
CA HIS A 104 -33.60 -6.60 -35.04
C HIS A 104 -35.10 -6.45 -35.39
N GLU A 105 -35.97 -6.42 -34.38
CA GLU A 105 -37.41 -6.20 -34.54
C GLU A 105 -37.72 -4.80 -35.10
N GLU A 106 -36.97 -3.77 -34.68
CA GLU A 106 -37.05 -2.42 -35.23
C GLU A 106 -36.53 -2.33 -36.67
N LEU A 107 -35.42 -3.01 -36.99
CA LEU A 107 -34.87 -3.08 -38.35
C LEU A 107 -35.86 -3.73 -39.33
N ASP A 108 -36.51 -4.82 -38.93
CA ASP A 108 -37.57 -5.44 -39.72
C ASP A 108 -38.80 -4.55 -39.85
N ARG A 109 -39.18 -3.80 -38.80
CA ARG A 109 -40.26 -2.80 -38.87
C ARG A 109 -39.92 -1.71 -39.88
N LEU A 110 -38.68 -1.22 -39.87
CA LEU A 110 -38.17 -0.21 -40.81
C LEU A 110 -38.17 -0.75 -42.24
N LYS A 111 -37.63 -1.95 -42.47
CA LYS A 111 -37.65 -2.65 -43.77
C LYS A 111 -39.08 -2.81 -44.32
N ARG A 112 -40.01 -3.30 -43.48
CA ARG A 112 -41.45 -3.40 -43.81
C ARG A 112 -42.10 -2.03 -44.11
N SER A 113 -41.61 -0.93 -43.51
CA SER A 113 -42.08 0.42 -43.82
C SER A 113 -41.53 0.95 -45.15
N TYR A 114 -40.26 0.69 -45.45
CA TYR A 114 -39.61 1.07 -46.70
C TYR A 114 -40.24 0.37 -47.91
N GLU A 115 -40.49 -0.95 -47.80
CA GLU A 115 -41.24 -1.69 -48.80
C GLU A 115 -42.64 -1.12 -49.05
N LYS A 116 -43.36 -0.70 -48.01
CA LYS A 116 -44.67 -0.05 -48.14
C LYS A 116 -44.56 1.29 -48.87
N LEU A 117 -43.55 2.10 -48.56
CA LEU A 117 -43.30 3.38 -49.21
C LEU A 117 -42.98 3.19 -50.70
N GLN A 118 -42.10 2.25 -51.04
CA GLN A 118 -41.79 1.87 -52.43
C GLN A 118 -43.05 1.39 -53.19
N LYS A 119 -43.84 0.50 -52.56
CA LYS A 119 -45.14 0.01 -53.08
C LYS A 119 -46.25 1.09 -53.10
N LYS A 120 -46.01 2.28 -52.52
CA LYS A 120 -46.86 3.48 -52.65
C LYS A 120 -46.36 4.38 -53.78
N GLN A 121 -45.06 4.68 -53.85
CA GLN A 121 -44.46 5.48 -54.93
C GLN A 121 -44.80 4.92 -56.33
N ILE A 122 -44.69 3.61 -56.52
CA ILE A 122 -45.05 2.90 -57.77
C ILE A 122 -46.56 3.03 -58.12
N ARG A 123 -47.40 3.32 -57.12
CA ARG A 123 -48.86 3.41 -57.23
C ARG A 123 -49.33 4.85 -57.45
N ASP A 124 -48.73 5.80 -56.74
CA ASP A 124 -48.97 7.23 -56.88
C ASP A 124 -48.59 7.72 -58.29
N PHE A 125 -47.53 7.13 -58.88
CA PHE A 125 -47.17 7.30 -60.30
C PHE A 125 -48.23 6.81 -61.31
N ARG A 126 -49.30 6.12 -60.87
CA ARG A 126 -50.27 5.43 -61.75
C ARG A 126 -51.70 6.02 -61.68
N GLY A 127 -51.98 7.01 -60.85
CA GLY A 127 -53.30 7.66 -60.90
C GLY A 127 -53.52 8.80 -59.89
N ASN A 128 -53.94 9.96 -60.41
CA ASN A 128 -54.31 11.13 -59.60
C ASN A 128 -55.46 11.89 -60.31
N SER A 129 -56.60 12.14 -59.66
CA SER A 129 -57.73 12.87 -60.29
C SER A 129 -58.81 13.37 -59.31
N LYS A 130 -59.28 14.61 -59.53
CA LYS A 130 -60.50 15.30 -59.03
C LYS A 130 -60.43 16.05 -57.69
N ASN A 131 -60.08 17.33 -57.84
CA ASN A 131 -59.83 18.33 -56.81
C ASN A 131 -61.08 19.12 -56.35
N HIS A 132 -62.06 18.44 -55.73
CA HIS A 132 -63.13 19.16 -54.99
C HIS A 132 -63.76 18.37 -53.82
N ARG A 133 -63.20 17.20 -53.49
CA ARG A 133 -63.39 16.57 -52.17
C ARG A 133 -62.34 17.05 -51.16
N GLU A 134 -61.41 17.88 -51.62
CA GLU A 134 -60.12 18.12 -50.99
C GLU A 134 -60.26 18.96 -49.72
N ASP A 135 -60.90 20.13 -49.75
CA ASP A 135 -61.00 21.04 -48.58
C ASP A 135 -61.54 20.37 -47.31
N ARG A 136 -62.57 19.52 -47.43
CA ARG A 136 -63.08 18.76 -46.28
C ARG A 136 -62.06 17.72 -45.81
N SER A 137 -61.47 16.96 -46.73
CA SER A 137 -60.43 15.98 -46.38
C SER A 137 -59.14 16.63 -45.88
N GLU A 138 -58.87 17.88 -46.25
CA GLU A 138 -57.74 18.70 -45.83
C GLU A 138 -57.96 19.22 -44.40
N ILE A 139 -59.18 19.67 -44.06
CA ILE A 139 -59.57 19.95 -42.68
C ILE A 139 -59.48 18.69 -41.82
N GLU A 140 -59.99 17.54 -42.29
CA GLU A 140 -59.89 16.26 -41.57
C GLU A 140 -58.41 15.81 -41.43
N ARG A 141 -57.56 16.03 -42.45
CA ARG A 141 -56.11 15.74 -42.43
C ARG A 141 -55.33 16.68 -41.49
N LEU A 142 -55.67 17.97 -41.46
CA LEU A 142 -55.06 18.95 -40.56
C LEU A 142 -55.48 18.70 -39.11
N THR A 143 -56.75 18.38 -38.87
CA THR A 143 -57.25 17.95 -37.55
C THR A 143 -56.54 16.70 -37.07
N GLY A 144 -56.41 15.66 -37.92
CA GLY A 144 -55.63 14.46 -37.60
C GLY A 144 -54.16 14.77 -37.28
N LYS A 145 -53.54 15.71 -38.01
CA LYS A 145 -52.14 16.11 -37.77
C LYS A 145 -51.97 16.94 -36.49
N ILE A 146 -52.97 17.74 -36.10
CA ILE A 146 -53.01 18.41 -34.79
C ILE A 146 -53.10 17.37 -33.67
N GLU A 147 -53.93 16.33 -33.84
CA GLU A 147 -54.06 15.26 -32.84
C GLU A 147 -52.80 14.40 -32.74
N GLU A 148 -52.12 14.12 -33.86
CA GLU A 148 -50.76 13.54 -33.86
C GLU A 148 -49.77 14.38 -33.03
N PHE A 149 -49.83 15.72 -33.13
CA PHE A 149 -48.95 16.59 -32.35
C PHE A 149 -49.32 16.62 -30.87
N ARG A 150 -50.61 16.56 -30.52
CA ARG A 150 -51.07 16.38 -29.13
C ARG A 150 -50.56 15.07 -28.53
N GLN A 151 -50.72 13.96 -29.26
CA GLN A 151 -50.25 12.64 -28.82
C GLN A 151 -48.72 12.65 -28.64
N LYS A 152 -47.95 13.18 -29.60
CA LYS A 152 -46.49 13.34 -29.47
C LYS A 152 -46.12 14.21 -28.27
N SER A 153 -46.85 15.29 -28.00
CA SER A 153 -46.62 16.14 -26.81
C SER A 153 -46.85 15.38 -25.51
N LEU A 154 -47.89 14.53 -25.43
CA LEU A 154 -48.15 13.67 -24.28
C LEU A 154 -47.09 12.57 -24.10
N ASP A 155 -46.53 12.05 -25.19
CA ASP A 155 -45.49 11.02 -25.13
C ASP A 155 -44.10 11.61 -24.79
N TRP A 156 -43.78 12.82 -25.26
CA TRP A 156 -42.63 13.59 -24.77
C TRP A 156 -42.77 13.96 -23.29
N GLU A 157 -43.97 14.31 -22.83
CA GLU A 157 -44.23 14.59 -21.40
C GLU A 157 -44.01 13.35 -20.52
N LYS A 158 -44.47 12.17 -20.97
CA LYS A 158 -44.16 10.90 -20.28
C LYS A 158 -42.66 10.63 -20.22
N GLN A 159 -41.93 10.83 -21.32
CA GLN A 159 -40.48 10.66 -21.33
C GLN A 159 -39.78 11.66 -20.40
N ARG A 160 -40.21 12.93 -20.39
CA ARG A 160 -39.70 13.95 -19.44
C ARG A 160 -39.86 13.49 -18.00
N LEU A 161 -41.04 12.97 -17.64
CA LEU A 161 -41.32 12.47 -16.29
C LEU A 161 -40.46 11.26 -15.92
N ILE A 162 -40.25 10.32 -16.86
CA ILE A 162 -39.36 9.16 -16.67
C ILE A 162 -37.91 9.61 -16.46
N TYR A 163 -37.40 10.52 -17.28
CA TYR A 163 -36.04 11.06 -17.10
C TYR A 163 -35.90 11.85 -15.79
N GLN A 164 -36.91 12.62 -15.38
CA GLN A 164 -36.93 13.31 -14.09
C GLN A 164 -36.88 12.32 -12.92
N GLN A 165 -37.61 11.21 -12.99
CA GLN A 165 -37.57 10.15 -11.99
C GLN A 165 -36.21 9.43 -11.96
N GLN A 166 -35.61 9.16 -13.12
CA GLN A 166 -34.26 8.58 -13.22
C GLN A 166 -33.20 9.50 -12.61
N VAL A 167 -33.23 10.81 -12.94
CA VAL A 167 -32.32 11.79 -12.33
C VAL A 167 -32.51 11.86 -10.81
N SER A 168 -33.76 11.91 -10.33
CA SER A 168 -34.04 11.93 -8.88
C SER A 168 -33.52 10.68 -8.16
N SER A 169 -33.61 9.51 -8.80
CA SER A 169 -33.05 8.25 -8.29
C SER A 169 -31.52 8.28 -8.23
N LEU A 170 -30.87 8.73 -9.31
CA LEU A 170 -29.42 8.86 -9.38
C LEU A 170 -28.88 9.91 -8.38
N GLU A 171 -29.61 11.00 -8.15
CA GLU A 171 -29.25 11.98 -7.10
C GLU A 171 -29.40 11.42 -5.69
N ALA A 172 -30.42 10.60 -5.42
CA ALA A 172 -30.57 9.90 -4.15
C ALA A 172 -29.42 8.89 -3.93
N GLN A 173 -29.07 8.11 -4.96
CA GLN A 173 -27.90 7.21 -4.92
C GLN A 173 -26.59 7.97 -4.70
N ARG A 174 -26.38 9.11 -5.38
CA ARG A 174 -25.20 9.97 -5.20
C ARG A 174 -25.09 10.50 -3.76
N LYS A 175 -26.22 10.88 -3.13
CA LYS A 175 -26.25 11.32 -1.72
C LYS A 175 -25.91 10.18 -0.76
N ALA A 176 -26.55 9.02 -0.89
CA ALA A 176 -26.26 7.86 -0.05
C ALA A 176 -24.79 7.40 -0.15
N LEU A 177 -24.18 7.48 -1.34
CA LEU A 177 -22.76 7.18 -1.54
C LEU A 177 -21.84 8.25 -0.92
N ALA A 178 -22.22 9.53 -0.95
CA ALA A 178 -21.49 10.59 -0.27
C ALA A 178 -21.54 10.42 1.25
N GLU A 179 -22.73 10.17 1.81
CA GLU A 179 -22.95 9.88 3.23
C GLU A 179 -22.13 8.66 3.70
N GLN A 180 -22.08 7.58 2.91
CA GLN A 180 -21.20 6.44 3.18
C GLN A 180 -19.71 6.81 3.14
N SER A 181 -19.29 7.64 2.18
CA SER A 181 -17.90 8.10 2.08
C SER A 181 -17.49 8.96 3.28
N GLU A 182 -18.37 9.84 3.76
CA GLU A 182 -18.16 10.66 4.96
C GLU A 182 -18.04 9.77 6.22
N ILE A 183 -18.90 8.77 6.37
CA ILE A 183 -18.82 7.79 7.48
C ILE A 183 -17.49 7.03 7.45
N ILE A 184 -17.04 6.56 6.27
CA ILE A 184 -15.76 5.85 6.12
C ILE A 184 -14.59 6.79 6.46
N GLN A 185 -14.62 8.04 5.98
CA GLN A 185 -13.58 9.02 6.26
C GLN A 185 -13.50 9.38 7.75
N ALA A 186 -14.64 9.54 8.43
CA ALA A 186 -14.70 9.77 9.87
C ALA A 186 -14.18 8.56 10.67
N GLN A 187 -14.51 7.34 10.26
CA GLN A 187 -13.95 6.12 10.88
C GLN A 187 -12.43 6.01 10.68
N LEU A 188 -11.91 6.37 9.50
CA LEU A 188 -10.46 6.37 9.24
C LEU A 188 -9.74 7.42 10.08
N ALA A 189 -10.32 8.62 10.24
CA ALA A 189 -9.79 9.65 11.13
C ALA A 189 -9.74 9.19 12.60
N ASN A 190 -10.82 8.56 13.10
CA ASN A 190 -10.83 8.01 14.47
C ASN A 190 -9.82 6.87 14.66
N ARG A 191 -9.66 5.98 13.67
CA ARG A 191 -8.62 4.93 13.68
C ARG A 191 -7.22 5.52 13.68
N LYS A 192 -6.94 6.57 12.89
CA LYS A 192 -5.65 7.27 12.91
C LYS A 192 -5.36 7.86 14.28
N GLN A 193 -6.31 8.62 14.85
CA GLN A 193 -6.14 9.24 16.17
C GLN A 193 -5.88 8.22 17.27
N LYS A 194 -6.57 7.06 17.25
CA LYS A 194 -6.34 5.96 18.18
C LYS A 194 -4.93 5.36 18.01
N LEU A 195 -4.49 5.11 16.78
CA LEU A 195 -3.14 4.61 16.49
C LEU A 195 -2.06 5.58 17.00
N GLU A 196 -2.20 6.88 16.69
CA GLU A 196 -1.30 7.96 17.09
C GLU A 196 -1.21 8.08 18.63
N SER A 197 -2.32 7.88 19.36
CA SER A 197 -2.30 7.84 20.84
C SER A 197 -1.59 6.61 21.42
N VAL A 198 -1.66 5.46 20.75
CA VAL A 198 -0.96 4.22 21.16
C VAL A 198 0.53 4.31 20.82
N GLU A 199 0.87 4.91 19.69
CA GLU A 199 2.25 5.18 19.27
C GLU A 199 2.96 6.09 20.27
N LEU A 200 2.35 7.23 20.63
CA LEU A 200 2.86 8.13 21.69
C LEU A 200 2.99 7.43 23.06
N SER A 201 2.00 6.63 23.45
CA SER A 201 2.05 5.86 24.70
C SER A 201 3.24 4.89 24.71
N SER A 202 3.40 4.08 23.67
CA SER A 202 4.48 3.09 23.58
C SER A 202 5.86 3.75 23.44
N GLN A 203 5.96 4.89 22.76
CA GLN A 203 7.19 5.68 22.69
C GLN A 203 7.60 6.19 24.08
N SER A 204 6.65 6.65 24.90
CA SER A 204 6.92 7.08 26.27
C SER A 204 7.33 5.92 27.20
N GLU A 205 6.74 4.74 27.03
CA GLU A 205 7.13 3.52 27.76
C GLU A 205 8.55 3.09 27.41
N ILE A 206 8.89 3.08 26.11
CA ILE A 206 10.24 2.79 25.62
C ILE A 206 11.26 3.77 26.20
N GLN A 207 10.98 5.09 26.17
CA GLN A 207 11.88 6.10 26.75
C GLN A 207 12.10 5.91 28.25
N HIS A 208 11.04 5.60 29.01
CA HIS A 208 11.12 5.30 30.43
C HIS A 208 11.94 4.03 30.72
N LEU A 209 11.80 2.98 29.90
CA LEU A 209 12.62 1.76 30.00
C LEU A 209 14.07 2.01 29.62
N SER A 210 14.36 2.81 28.58
CA SER A 210 15.71 3.24 28.22
C SER A 210 16.37 4.01 29.36
N SER A 211 15.68 4.97 30.00
CA SER A 211 16.21 5.72 31.15
C SER A 211 16.38 4.87 32.42
N LYS A 212 15.65 3.76 32.56
CA LYS A 212 15.93 2.75 33.60
C LYS A 212 17.18 1.94 33.27
N LEU A 213 17.35 1.51 32.01
CA LEU A 213 18.51 0.76 31.55
C LEU A 213 19.80 1.59 31.63
N GLU A 214 19.75 2.86 31.24
CA GLU A 214 20.86 3.82 31.31
C GLU A 214 21.39 3.95 32.75
N ARG A 215 20.51 4.25 33.72
CA ARG A 215 20.90 4.32 35.15
C ARG A 215 21.43 3.01 35.72
N ALA A 216 20.90 1.86 35.25
CA ALA A 216 21.42 0.56 35.65
C ALA A 216 22.83 0.33 35.06
N ASN A 217 23.08 0.78 33.83
CA ASN A 217 24.38 0.72 33.18
C ASN A 217 25.40 1.65 33.84
N ASP A 218 25.01 2.88 34.20
CA ASP A 218 25.85 3.80 34.98
C ASP A 218 26.27 3.18 36.32
N THR A 219 25.33 2.49 36.98
CA THR A 219 25.58 1.76 38.23
C THR A 219 26.55 0.58 38.01
N ILE A 220 26.47 -0.12 36.89
CA ILE A 220 27.43 -1.17 36.52
C ILE A 220 28.82 -0.57 36.31
N CYS A 221 28.95 0.50 35.52
CA CYS A 221 30.25 1.15 35.27
C CYS A 221 30.88 1.73 36.56
N ALA A 222 30.07 2.23 37.50
CA ALA A 222 30.55 2.64 38.82
C ALA A 222 31.11 1.44 39.63
N ASN A 223 30.43 0.29 39.57
CA ASN A 223 30.91 -0.94 40.21
C ASN A 223 32.17 -1.51 39.54
N GLU A 224 32.27 -1.45 38.20
CA GLU A 224 33.46 -1.86 37.44
C GLU A 224 34.69 -1.07 37.89
N LEU A 225 34.58 0.25 38.02
CA LEU A 225 35.67 1.12 38.49
C LEU A 225 36.11 0.82 39.94
N GLU A 226 35.18 0.49 40.85
CA GLU A 226 35.56 0.08 42.22
C GLU A 226 36.16 -1.34 42.23
N ILE A 227 35.74 -2.25 41.34
CA ILE A 227 36.38 -3.57 41.16
C ILE A 227 37.82 -3.42 40.65
N GLU A 228 38.08 -2.53 39.68
CA GLU A 228 39.44 -2.19 39.23
C GLU A 228 40.28 -1.62 40.38
N ARG A 229 39.71 -0.70 41.17
CA ARG A 229 40.37 -0.10 42.34
C ARG A 229 40.72 -1.12 43.41
N LEU A 230 39.81 -2.03 43.73
CA LEU A 230 40.04 -3.14 44.67
C LEU A 230 41.10 -4.10 44.12
N THR A 231 41.11 -4.34 42.81
CA THR A 231 42.10 -5.19 42.13
C THR A 231 43.51 -4.57 42.20
N MET A 232 43.65 -3.26 41.97
CA MET A 232 44.91 -2.54 42.20
C MET A 232 45.38 -2.70 43.66
N ARG A 233 44.48 -2.48 44.63
CA ARG A 233 44.82 -2.60 46.05
C ARG A 233 45.20 -4.02 46.49
N VAL A 234 44.61 -5.05 45.87
CA VAL A 234 45.02 -6.45 46.07
C VAL A 234 46.40 -6.70 45.47
N ASN A 235 46.70 -6.17 44.29
CA ASN A 235 48.03 -6.28 43.67
C ASN A 235 49.12 -5.60 44.52
N ASP A 236 48.86 -4.41 45.07
CA ASP A 236 49.76 -3.73 46.02
C ASP A 236 50.01 -4.57 47.29
N LEU A 237 48.96 -5.19 47.83
CA LEU A 237 49.05 -6.04 49.02
C LEU A 237 49.81 -7.35 48.73
N VAL A 238 49.63 -7.94 47.55
CA VAL A 238 50.41 -9.11 47.08
C VAL A 238 51.88 -8.71 46.88
N GLY A 239 52.17 -7.54 46.31
CA GLY A 239 53.53 -7.01 46.16
C GLY A 239 54.24 -6.82 47.50
N THR A 240 53.58 -6.17 48.47
CA THR A 240 54.13 -5.99 49.82
C THR A 240 54.31 -7.32 50.56
N SER A 241 53.35 -8.25 50.45
CA SER A 241 53.48 -9.62 50.97
C SER A 241 54.69 -10.36 50.37
N MET A 242 54.91 -10.24 49.06
CA MET A 242 56.08 -10.81 48.39
C MET A 242 57.40 -10.25 48.94
N THR A 243 57.49 -8.93 49.17
CA THR A 243 58.69 -8.33 49.77
C THR A 243 58.92 -8.76 51.22
N VAL A 244 57.87 -8.90 52.02
CA VAL A 244 57.97 -9.42 53.41
C VAL A 244 58.42 -10.89 53.41
N MET A 245 57.91 -11.72 52.52
CA MET A 245 58.35 -13.12 52.35
C MET A 245 59.81 -13.22 51.89
N GLN A 246 60.25 -12.33 50.99
CA GLN A 246 61.64 -12.22 50.56
C GLN A 246 62.58 -11.85 51.73
N GLU A 247 62.20 -10.85 52.54
CA GLU A 247 62.94 -10.48 53.75
C GLU A 247 62.97 -11.60 54.79
N GLN A 248 61.85 -12.29 55.01
CA GLN A 248 61.76 -13.38 55.98
C GLN A 248 62.71 -14.52 55.61
N ARG A 249 62.75 -14.92 54.32
CA ARG A 249 63.71 -15.91 53.81
C ARG A 249 65.17 -15.46 54.03
N GLN A 250 65.49 -14.19 53.82
CA GLN A 250 66.84 -13.66 54.10
C GLN A 250 67.19 -13.65 55.60
N LYS A 251 66.20 -13.43 56.48
CA LYS A 251 66.38 -13.49 57.94
C LYS A 251 66.62 -14.93 58.40
N GLU A 252 65.88 -15.89 57.85
CA GLU A 252 66.08 -17.34 58.07
C GLU A 252 67.43 -17.84 57.54
N GLU A 253 67.90 -17.34 56.40
CA GLU A 253 69.22 -17.68 55.85
C GLU A 253 70.36 -17.19 56.77
N LYS A 254 70.31 -15.93 57.20
CA LYS A 254 71.27 -15.35 58.16
C LYS A 254 71.22 -16.03 59.54
N LEU A 255 70.04 -16.45 59.99
CA LEU A 255 69.89 -17.25 61.21
C LEU A 255 70.63 -18.59 61.06
N ARG A 256 70.41 -19.30 59.95
CA ARG A 256 71.06 -20.58 59.61
C ARG A 256 72.57 -20.47 59.45
N GLU A 257 73.09 -19.32 59.01
CA GLU A 257 74.53 -19.02 59.01
C GLU A 257 75.07 -18.81 60.43
N SER A 258 74.34 -18.06 61.27
CA SER A 258 74.69 -17.84 62.67
C SER A 258 74.64 -19.14 63.48
N GLU A 259 73.70 -20.04 63.22
CA GLU A 259 73.59 -21.37 63.84
C GLU A 259 74.82 -22.23 63.53
N LYS A 260 75.25 -22.30 62.26
CA LYS A 260 76.48 -23.00 61.85
C LYS A 260 77.73 -22.42 62.53
N LEU A 261 77.83 -21.10 62.63
CA LEU A 261 78.95 -20.45 63.32
C LEU A 261 78.95 -20.79 64.83
N LEU A 262 77.78 -20.86 65.46
CA LEU A 262 77.62 -21.24 66.85
C LEU A 262 77.98 -22.72 67.07
N GLU A 263 77.60 -23.61 66.15
CA GLU A 263 77.99 -25.03 66.15
C GLU A 263 79.52 -25.19 66.03
N VAL A 264 80.18 -24.44 65.13
CA VAL A 264 81.66 -24.43 65.03
C VAL A 264 82.30 -23.94 66.33
N LEU A 265 81.83 -22.84 66.92
CA LEU A 265 82.33 -22.34 68.21
C LEU A 265 82.08 -23.34 69.36
N GLN A 266 81.01 -24.14 69.28
CA GLN A 266 80.68 -25.18 70.25
C GLN A 266 81.54 -26.44 70.06
N GLU A 267 81.98 -26.73 68.83
CA GLU A 267 82.99 -27.74 68.50
C GLU A 267 84.37 -27.31 68.98
N GLU A 268 84.83 -26.09 68.65
CA GLU A 268 86.09 -25.51 69.15
C GLU A 268 86.15 -25.54 70.68
N LYS A 269 85.08 -25.13 71.36
CA LYS A 269 84.94 -25.22 72.82
C LYS A 269 85.07 -26.67 73.34
N ARG A 270 84.59 -27.66 72.58
CA ARG A 270 84.73 -29.09 72.93
C ARG A 270 86.18 -29.57 72.74
N GLN A 271 86.82 -29.17 71.65
CA GLN A 271 88.22 -29.48 71.35
C GLN A 271 89.16 -28.84 72.39
N LEU A 272 88.95 -27.57 72.74
CA LEU A 272 89.68 -26.87 73.82
C LEU A 272 89.49 -27.56 75.18
N LYS A 273 88.27 -28.03 75.50
CA LYS A 273 88.01 -28.81 76.72
C LYS A 273 88.74 -30.16 76.70
N ALA A 274 88.78 -30.85 75.56
CA ALA A 274 89.52 -32.10 75.41
C ALA A 274 91.05 -31.88 75.49
N ALA A 275 91.57 -30.79 74.93
CA ALA A 275 92.97 -30.39 75.04
C ALA A 275 93.38 -30.03 76.49
N LEU A 276 92.49 -29.36 77.24
CA LEU A 276 92.70 -29.13 78.67
C LEU A 276 92.68 -30.43 79.48
N GLN A 277 91.79 -31.37 79.15
CA GLN A 277 91.76 -32.70 79.76
C GLN A 277 93.01 -33.52 79.43
N SER A 278 93.55 -33.47 78.20
CA SER A 278 94.80 -34.16 77.86
C SER A 278 96.02 -33.48 78.46
N GLN A 279 96.03 -32.15 78.62
CA GLN A 279 97.08 -31.44 79.36
C GLN A 279 97.05 -31.79 80.86
N ASN A 280 95.87 -31.90 81.46
CA ASN A 280 95.72 -32.40 82.83
C ASN A 280 96.24 -33.85 82.96
N PHE A 281 95.89 -34.74 82.01
CA PHE A 281 96.40 -36.11 81.97
C PHE A 281 97.93 -36.16 81.81
N ILE A 282 98.53 -35.27 81.01
CA ILE A 282 99.98 -35.10 80.90
C ILE A 282 100.57 -34.63 82.23
N HIS A 283 99.96 -33.65 82.90
CA HIS A 283 100.41 -33.20 84.23
C HIS A 283 100.33 -34.30 85.28
N GLU A 284 99.25 -35.08 85.31
CA GLU A 284 99.06 -36.19 86.23
C GLU A 284 100.04 -37.34 85.94
N THR A 285 100.28 -37.65 84.67
CA THR A 285 101.33 -38.60 84.25
C THR A 285 102.73 -38.10 84.62
N LYS A 286 102.98 -36.78 84.57
CA LYS A 286 104.25 -36.15 84.95
C LYS A 286 104.46 -36.16 86.47
N MET A 287 103.40 -35.91 87.24
CA MET A 287 103.37 -36.08 88.70
C MET A 287 103.60 -37.54 89.11
N GLN A 288 103.03 -38.52 88.40
CA GLN A 288 103.36 -39.93 88.60
C GLN A 288 104.82 -40.24 88.24
N LYS A 289 105.37 -39.62 87.19
CA LYS A 289 106.78 -39.78 86.80
C LYS A 289 107.75 -39.23 87.85
N GLU A 290 107.46 -38.08 88.46
CA GLU A 290 108.24 -37.55 89.60
C GLU A 290 108.07 -38.42 90.85
N LYS A 291 106.85 -38.92 91.13
CA LYS A 291 106.57 -39.82 92.26
C LYS A 291 107.23 -41.20 92.13
N LEU A 292 107.67 -41.59 90.93
CA LEU A 292 108.34 -42.87 90.64
C LEU A 292 109.87 -42.82 90.66
N GLN A 293 110.49 -41.66 90.92
CA GLN A 293 111.93 -41.57 91.26
C GLN A 293 112.15 -41.68 92.78
N GLY A 294 111.39 -42.56 93.45
CA GLY A 294 111.23 -42.56 94.91
C GLY A 294 110.93 -43.92 95.54
N LYS A 295 111.92 -44.83 95.48
CA LYS A 295 111.98 -46.22 96.01
C LYS A 295 111.46 -47.33 95.08
N LEU A 296 112.22 -48.41 95.10
CA LEU A 296 111.99 -49.70 94.43
C LEU A 296 111.95 -50.78 95.53
N GLN A 297 111.37 -51.96 95.24
CA GLN A 297 111.27 -53.15 96.11
C GLN A 297 110.25 -53.04 97.27
N ALA A 298 109.42 -54.05 97.57
CA ALA A 298 109.20 -55.35 96.90
C ALA A 298 107.82 -55.97 97.23
N THR A 299 107.37 -56.93 96.38
CA THR A 299 106.42 -58.06 96.66
C THR A 299 104.97 -57.74 97.10
N ASN A 300 103.91 -58.49 96.73
CA ASN A 300 103.70 -59.56 95.73
C ASN A 300 102.17 -59.78 95.51
N THR A 301 101.81 -60.60 94.51
CA THR A 301 100.57 -61.41 94.39
C THR A 301 99.28 -60.75 93.84
N GLN A 302 98.88 -61.16 92.62
CA GLN A 302 97.52 -61.56 92.11
C GLN A 302 96.27 -60.72 92.49
N HIS A 303 95.28 -60.43 91.62
CA HIS A 303 94.92 -60.79 90.22
C HIS A 303 93.92 -59.68 89.69
N ILE A 304 93.17 -59.71 88.58
CA ILE A 304 92.71 -60.77 87.65
C ILE A 304 92.60 -60.29 86.16
N VAL A 305 91.50 -60.62 85.47
CA VAL A 305 91.10 -60.51 84.04
C VAL A 305 89.93 -59.47 83.94
N GLU A 306 89.50 -58.81 82.84
CA GLU A 306 89.37 -59.04 81.38
C GLU A 306 89.56 -57.69 80.63
N ALA A 307 90.32 -57.52 79.53
CA ALA A 307 90.16 -57.97 78.13
C ALA A 307 88.97 -57.29 77.38
N ILE A 308 89.20 -56.27 76.52
CA ILE A 308 89.60 -56.29 75.09
C ILE A 308 88.35 -56.17 74.16
N ARG A 309 88.13 -55.03 73.47
CA ARG A 309 88.76 -54.55 72.21
C ARG A 309 88.34 -55.44 71.01
N SER A 310 87.53 -54.95 70.06
CA SER A 310 87.93 -54.37 68.73
C SER A 310 88.75 -55.35 67.84
N ARG A 311 88.77 -55.35 66.50
CA ARG A 311 88.28 -54.45 65.42
C ARG A 311 88.61 -55.16 64.09
N GLU A 312 87.88 -54.92 62.98
CA GLU A 312 88.25 -55.33 61.60
C GLU A 312 88.41 -56.87 61.36
N GLU A 313 88.48 -57.44 60.14
CA GLU A 313 87.98 -57.06 58.81
C GLU A 313 87.81 -58.33 57.94
N SER A 314 87.23 -58.17 56.74
CA SER A 314 87.45 -58.98 55.52
C SER A 314 87.14 -60.51 55.51
N GLN A 315 86.25 -60.87 54.58
CA GLN A 315 86.18 -62.16 53.86
C GLN A 315 87.46 -62.41 52.99
N PRO A 316 87.72 -63.57 52.33
CA PRO A 316 86.73 -64.52 51.79
C PRO A 316 87.05 -66.04 51.66
N ASP A 317 85.96 -66.79 51.43
CA ASP A 317 85.72 -67.94 50.52
C ASP A 317 86.56 -69.26 50.48
N ARG A 318 85.79 -70.34 50.24
CA ARG A 318 86.06 -71.58 49.48
C ARG A 318 86.72 -72.85 50.09
N THR A 319 85.80 -73.78 50.40
CA THR A 319 85.73 -75.23 50.02
C THR A 319 86.40 -76.35 50.84
N CYS A 320 85.55 -77.37 51.12
CA CYS A 320 85.84 -78.82 51.22
C CYS A 320 86.65 -79.34 52.43
N THR A 321 86.36 -80.52 53.02
CA THR A 321 85.34 -81.58 52.78
C THR A 321 84.81 -82.16 54.11
N SER A 322 83.76 -83.02 54.04
CA SER A 322 83.53 -84.23 54.88
C SER A 322 83.33 -84.09 56.42
N GLN A 323 82.52 -84.90 57.11
CA GLN A 323 81.52 -85.93 56.74
C GLN A 323 80.74 -86.32 58.04
N GLU A 324 79.57 -86.95 57.91
CA GLU A 324 78.81 -87.61 59.01
C GLU A 324 78.36 -86.75 60.21
N GLN A 325 77.08 -86.38 60.26
CA GLN A 325 76.06 -86.98 61.14
C GLN A 325 74.73 -86.19 61.02
N GLY A 326 73.65 -86.79 60.46
CA GLY A 326 72.35 -86.07 60.36
C GLY A 326 71.35 -86.52 59.28
N HIS A 327 71.42 -87.76 58.79
CA HIS A 327 70.81 -88.15 57.51
C HIS A 327 69.28 -88.40 57.50
N LEU A 328 68.55 -87.99 58.55
CA LEU A 328 67.07 -88.07 58.60
C LEU A 328 66.37 -86.70 58.46
N GLU A 329 67.00 -85.62 58.93
CA GLU A 329 66.36 -84.30 59.04
C GLU A 329 66.49 -83.49 57.73
N SER A 330 67.60 -83.69 57.01
CA SER A 330 67.82 -83.12 55.66
C SER A 330 66.83 -83.66 54.62
N VAL A 331 66.38 -84.92 54.74
CA VAL A 331 65.46 -85.53 53.76
C VAL A 331 64.05 -84.98 53.95
N LEU A 332 63.62 -84.77 55.20
CA LEU A 332 62.37 -84.07 55.51
C LEU A 332 62.41 -82.62 55.01
N SER A 333 63.45 -81.87 55.39
CA SER A 333 63.62 -80.47 54.94
C SER A 333 63.63 -80.33 53.42
N GLN A 334 64.20 -81.30 52.68
CA GLN A 334 64.23 -81.30 51.22
C GLN A 334 62.86 -81.69 50.62
N LEU A 335 62.12 -82.60 51.26
CA LEU A 335 60.76 -82.97 50.85
C LEU A 335 59.76 -81.82 51.10
N ASP A 336 59.86 -81.18 52.27
CA ASP A 336 59.06 -80.00 52.65
C ASP A 336 59.37 -78.80 51.72
N PHE A 337 60.63 -78.63 51.31
CA PHE A 337 60.98 -77.62 50.31
C PHE A 337 60.41 -77.93 48.92
N THR A 338 60.38 -79.21 48.51
CA THR A 338 59.67 -79.58 47.26
C THR A 338 58.16 -79.37 47.38
N HIS A 339 57.53 -79.78 48.48
CA HIS A 339 56.10 -79.64 48.73
C HIS A 339 55.67 -78.17 48.73
N THR A 340 56.39 -77.31 49.47
CA THR A 340 56.10 -75.86 49.48
C THR A 340 56.38 -75.19 48.14
N SER A 341 57.34 -75.67 47.34
CA SER A 341 57.53 -75.20 45.96
C SER A 341 56.41 -75.65 45.01
N GLU A 342 55.86 -76.85 45.22
CA GLU A 342 54.74 -77.40 44.46
C GLU A 342 53.43 -76.67 44.82
N GLU A 343 53.19 -76.39 46.11
CA GLU A 343 52.08 -75.55 46.58
C GLU A 343 52.16 -74.11 46.04
N LEU A 344 53.36 -73.51 45.99
CA LEU A 344 53.57 -72.19 45.39
C LEU A 344 53.33 -72.19 43.88
N LEU A 345 53.78 -73.23 43.16
CA LEU A 345 53.50 -73.38 41.72
C LEU A 345 52.01 -73.64 41.46
N GLN A 346 51.35 -74.44 42.28
CA GLN A 346 49.90 -74.70 42.18
C GLN A 346 49.09 -73.42 42.44
N ALA A 347 49.47 -72.64 43.45
CA ALA A 347 48.86 -71.34 43.73
C ALA A 347 49.09 -70.32 42.60
N GLU A 348 50.29 -70.30 42.01
CA GLU A 348 50.62 -69.46 40.84
C GLU A 348 49.83 -69.88 39.60
N VAL A 349 49.64 -71.19 39.36
CA VAL A 349 48.77 -71.70 38.29
C VAL A 349 47.33 -71.24 38.51
N THR A 350 46.75 -71.44 39.70
CA THR A 350 45.37 -70.99 39.99
C THR A 350 45.23 -69.47 39.91
N ARG A 351 46.26 -68.70 40.28
CA ARG A 351 46.31 -67.24 40.11
C ARG A 351 46.33 -66.84 38.62
N LEU A 352 47.10 -67.55 37.80
CA LEU A 352 47.18 -67.32 36.36
C LEU A 352 45.90 -67.78 35.62
N GLU A 353 45.25 -68.86 36.06
CA GLU A 353 43.94 -69.30 35.57
C GLU A 353 42.85 -68.25 35.89
N GLY A 354 42.80 -67.76 37.13
CA GLY A 354 41.90 -66.65 37.51
C GLY A 354 42.19 -65.36 36.72
N SER A 355 43.47 -65.03 36.52
CA SER A 355 43.87 -63.92 35.67
C SER A 355 43.44 -64.13 34.20
N LEU A 356 43.58 -65.34 33.66
CA LEU A 356 43.19 -65.67 32.30
C LEU A 356 41.66 -65.59 32.12
N GLU A 357 40.85 -66.06 33.07
CA GLU A 357 39.40 -65.90 32.96
C GLU A 357 38.93 -64.45 33.19
N SER A 358 39.68 -63.62 33.93
CA SER A 358 39.43 -62.17 33.98
C SER A 358 39.69 -61.48 32.63
N VAL A 359 40.74 -61.90 31.90
CA VAL A 359 41.04 -61.41 30.54
C VAL A 359 40.04 -61.97 29.51
N SER A 360 39.61 -63.22 29.68
CA SER A 360 38.56 -63.89 28.91
C SER A 360 37.22 -63.15 29.05
N THR A 361 36.80 -62.80 30.27
CA THR A 361 35.55 -62.08 30.54
C THR A 361 35.58 -60.64 30.04
N THR A 362 36.66 -59.88 30.28
CA THR A 362 36.82 -58.52 29.73
C THR A 362 36.89 -58.52 28.20
N CYS A 363 37.53 -59.51 27.57
CA CYS A 363 37.51 -59.67 26.12
C CYS A 363 36.10 -59.96 25.57
N LYS A 364 35.30 -60.77 26.28
CA LYS A 364 33.87 -61.02 25.93
C LYS A 364 33.05 -59.72 26.04
N GLN A 365 33.23 -58.94 27.11
CA GLN A 365 32.57 -57.66 27.34
C GLN A 365 32.90 -56.63 26.22
N LEU A 366 34.18 -56.41 25.94
CA LEU A 366 34.61 -55.50 24.86
C LEU A 366 34.11 -55.94 23.47
N SER A 367 34.01 -57.26 23.24
CA SER A 367 33.43 -57.80 22.00
C SER A 367 31.93 -57.53 21.89
N GLN A 368 31.20 -57.55 23.01
CA GLN A 368 29.78 -57.18 23.07
C GLN A 368 29.59 -55.67 22.87
N GLU A 369 30.35 -54.82 23.59
CA GLU A 369 30.29 -53.36 23.42
C GLU A 369 30.58 -52.94 21.97
N LEU A 370 31.55 -53.58 21.32
CA LEU A 370 31.86 -53.34 19.90
C LEU A 370 30.69 -53.73 18.98
N MET A 371 29.97 -54.81 19.28
CA MET A 371 28.77 -55.23 18.54
C MET A 371 27.60 -54.25 18.74
N GLU A 372 27.39 -53.79 19.97
CA GLU A 372 26.35 -52.81 20.30
C GLU A 372 26.63 -51.46 19.62
N LYS A 373 27.89 -51.00 19.62
CA LYS A 373 28.33 -49.79 18.91
C LYS A 373 28.21 -49.92 17.39
N TYR A 374 28.44 -51.11 16.83
CA TYR A 374 28.24 -51.37 15.40
C TYR A 374 26.76 -51.25 14.99
N GLU A 375 25.84 -51.84 15.76
CA GLU A 375 24.41 -51.71 15.49
C GLU A 375 23.84 -50.31 15.81
N GLU A 376 24.45 -49.56 16.74
CA GLU A 376 24.16 -48.12 16.95
C GLU A 376 24.59 -47.27 15.74
N LEU A 377 25.81 -47.45 15.24
CA LEU A 377 26.33 -46.77 14.05
C LEU A 377 25.44 -47.03 12.83
N LYS A 378 25.01 -48.28 12.64
CA LYS A 378 24.12 -48.73 11.55
C LYS A 378 22.72 -48.10 11.62
N LYS A 379 22.17 -47.89 12.83
CA LYS A 379 20.93 -47.09 13.02
C LYS A 379 21.14 -45.62 12.66
N MET A 380 22.28 -45.04 13.09
CA MET A 380 22.64 -43.66 12.73
C MET A 380 22.84 -43.49 11.21
N GLU A 381 23.35 -44.49 10.50
CA GLU A 381 23.47 -44.46 9.04
C GLU A 381 22.09 -44.43 8.35
N VAL A 382 21.11 -45.21 8.83
CA VAL A 382 19.72 -45.17 8.32
C VAL A 382 19.14 -43.78 8.48
N HIS A 383 19.21 -43.19 9.68
CA HIS A 383 18.70 -41.83 9.92
C HIS A 383 19.43 -40.76 9.09
N ASN A 384 20.74 -40.88 8.87
CA ASN A 384 21.47 -39.99 7.97
C ASN A 384 20.99 -40.09 6.51
N ASN A 385 20.56 -41.28 6.07
CA ASN A 385 19.97 -41.45 4.74
C ASN A 385 18.54 -40.91 4.66
N GLU A 386 17.75 -41.01 5.73
CA GLU A 386 16.42 -40.38 5.85
C GLU A 386 16.53 -38.84 5.80
N TYR A 387 17.41 -38.23 6.60
CA TYR A 387 17.67 -36.79 6.54
C TYR A 387 18.17 -36.34 5.16
N ARG A 388 19.06 -37.13 4.52
CA ARG A 388 19.53 -36.86 3.15
C ARG A 388 18.41 -36.93 2.12
N ALA A 389 17.40 -37.78 2.32
CA ALA A 389 16.22 -37.86 1.45
C ALA A 389 15.29 -36.65 1.66
N GLU A 390 15.02 -36.27 2.91
CA GLU A 390 14.18 -35.12 3.22
C GLU A 390 14.81 -33.79 2.78
N ILE A 391 16.14 -33.62 2.93
CA ILE A 391 16.88 -32.47 2.39
C ILE A 391 16.69 -32.35 0.87
N LYS A 392 16.80 -33.45 0.12
CA LYS A 392 16.55 -33.46 -1.34
C LYS A 392 15.10 -33.09 -1.69
N LYS A 393 14.13 -33.57 -0.90
CA LYS A 393 12.71 -33.27 -1.05
C LYS A 393 12.40 -31.79 -0.78
N LEU A 394 12.97 -31.20 0.27
CA LEU A 394 12.88 -29.77 0.57
C LEU A 394 13.55 -28.92 -0.51
N GLN A 395 14.73 -29.29 -0.99
CA GLN A 395 15.41 -28.64 -2.11
C GLN A 395 14.55 -28.63 -3.40
N ALA A 396 13.91 -29.75 -3.72
CA ALA A 396 13.00 -29.85 -4.87
C ALA A 396 11.75 -28.97 -4.69
N GLN A 397 11.19 -28.89 -3.48
CA GLN A 397 10.05 -28.03 -3.17
C GLN A 397 10.41 -26.54 -3.28
N ILE A 398 11.60 -26.13 -2.81
CA ILE A 398 12.10 -24.75 -2.96
C ILE A 398 12.25 -24.39 -4.44
N LEU A 399 12.93 -25.24 -5.24
CA LEU A 399 13.06 -25.04 -6.68
C LEU A 399 11.71 -24.95 -7.40
N GLN A 400 10.73 -25.77 -7.01
CA GLN A 400 9.38 -25.71 -7.56
C GLN A 400 8.66 -24.40 -7.19
N ALA A 401 8.82 -23.93 -5.94
CA ALA A 401 8.26 -22.66 -5.49
C ALA A 401 8.90 -21.46 -6.21
N GLU A 402 10.22 -21.46 -6.38
CA GLU A 402 10.97 -20.45 -7.15
C GLU A 402 10.53 -20.40 -8.62
N GLN A 403 10.34 -21.56 -9.26
CA GLN A 403 9.82 -21.65 -10.63
C GLN A 403 8.37 -21.14 -10.73
N SER A 404 7.51 -21.47 -9.77
CA SER A 404 6.13 -20.97 -9.74
C SER A 404 6.06 -19.47 -9.48
N TYR A 405 6.90 -18.95 -8.57
CA TYR A 405 7.00 -17.52 -8.26
C TYR A 405 7.54 -16.70 -9.43
N SER A 406 8.64 -17.16 -10.06
CA SER A 406 9.20 -16.47 -11.23
C SER A 406 8.27 -16.48 -12.45
N SER A 407 7.51 -17.56 -12.66
CA SER A 407 6.43 -17.62 -13.65
C SER A 407 5.32 -16.59 -13.38
N ALA A 408 4.86 -16.49 -12.13
CA ALA A 408 3.86 -15.50 -11.72
C ALA A 408 4.39 -14.05 -11.86
N LEU A 409 5.65 -13.81 -11.48
CA LEU A 409 6.32 -12.51 -11.58
C LEU A 409 6.46 -12.05 -13.03
N GLU A 410 6.85 -12.94 -13.94
CA GLU A 410 6.93 -12.61 -15.37
C GLU A 410 5.52 -12.40 -15.96
N GLY A 411 4.51 -13.12 -15.48
CA GLY A 411 3.09 -12.87 -15.78
C GLY A 411 2.66 -11.44 -15.41
N MET A 412 2.88 -11.03 -14.16
CA MET A 412 2.60 -9.66 -13.70
C MET A 412 3.38 -8.61 -14.50
N LYS A 413 4.65 -8.89 -14.82
CA LYS A 413 5.50 -8.01 -15.65
C LYS A 413 4.99 -7.88 -17.09
N MET A 414 4.44 -8.94 -17.68
CA MET A 414 3.75 -8.86 -18.98
C MET A 414 2.45 -8.06 -18.89
N GLU A 415 1.65 -8.24 -17.84
CA GLU A 415 0.40 -7.49 -17.61
C GLU A 415 0.66 -5.99 -17.42
N ILE A 416 1.61 -5.61 -16.56
CA ILE A 416 2.08 -4.22 -16.40
C ILE A 416 2.56 -3.66 -17.76
N SER A 417 3.31 -4.45 -18.53
CA SER A 417 3.77 -4.07 -19.88
C SER A 417 2.63 -3.97 -20.91
N GLN A 418 1.49 -4.61 -20.69
CA GLN A 418 0.27 -4.40 -21.49
C GLN A 418 -0.47 -3.15 -21.04
N LEU A 419 -0.77 -3.01 -19.76
CA LEU A 419 -1.49 -1.86 -19.20
C LEU A 419 -0.78 -0.54 -19.50
N THR A 420 0.56 -0.51 -19.45
CA THR A 420 1.37 0.66 -19.84
C THR A 420 1.20 1.02 -21.32
N ARG A 421 1.16 0.02 -22.22
CA ARG A 421 0.91 0.25 -23.66
C ARG A 421 -0.52 0.72 -23.93
N GLU A 422 -1.51 0.13 -23.26
CA GLU A 422 -2.90 0.56 -23.39
C GLU A 422 -3.12 1.97 -22.84
N LEU A 423 -2.49 2.34 -21.72
CA LEU A 423 -2.53 3.69 -21.16
C LEU A 423 -1.96 4.70 -22.16
N HIS A 424 -0.77 4.45 -22.69
CA HIS A 424 -0.16 5.32 -23.70
C HIS A 424 -1.03 5.44 -24.97
N GLN A 425 -1.68 4.35 -25.40
CA GLN A 425 -2.63 4.38 -26.51
C GLN A 425 -3.91 5.18 -26.19
N ARG A 426 -4.41 5.13 -24.95
CA ARG A 426 -5.51 5.98 -24.47
C ARG A 426 -5.09 7.46 -24.48
N ASP A 427 -3.89 7.79 -24.01
CA ASP A 427 -3.38 9.17 -23.99
C ASP A 427 -3.25 9.77 -25.41
N ILE A 428 -2.69 9.00 -26.36
CA ILE A 428 -2.64 9.37 -27.79
C ILE A 428 -4.05 9.61 -28.35
N THR A 429 -5.01 8.75 -27.99
CA THR A 429 -6.41 8.86 -28.44
C THR A 429 -7.09 10.10 -27.84
N ILE A 430 -6.87 10.39 -26.57
CA ILE A 430 -7.40 11.57 -25.87
C ILE A 430 -6.80 12.86 -26.45
N ALA A 431 -5.49 12.91 -26.72
CA ALA A 431 -4.84 14.05 -27.36
C ALA A 431 -5.38 14.31 -28.78
N SER A 432 -5.60 13.23 -29.55
CA SER A 432 -6.17 13.29 -30.91
C SER A 432 -7.65 13.72 -30.92
N ALA A 433 -8.43 13.25 -29.94
CA ALA A 433 -9.81 13.68 -29.76
C ALA A 433 -9.90 15.15 -29.31
N LYS A 434 -9.00 15.58 -28.42
CA LYS A 434 -8.95 16.96 -27.90
C LYS A 434 -8.55 17.99 -28.96
N SER A 435 -7.60 17.67 -29.84
CA SER A 435 -7.25 18.52 -31.00
C SER A 435 -8.40 18.60 -32.00
N SER A 436 -8.97 17.45 -32.40
CA SER A 436 -10.16 17.38 -33.28
C SER A 436 -11.35 18.17 -32.74
N SER A 437 -11.61 18.08 -31.42
CA SER A 437 -12.65 18.85 -30.73
C SER A 437 -12.38 20.36 -30.77
N CYS A 438 -11.15 20.79 -30.46
CA CYS A 438 -10.75 22.20 -30.53
C CYS A 438 -10.88 22.76 -31.96
N ASP A 439 -10.52 21.99 -32.98
CA ASP A 439 -10.67 22.40 -34.38
C ASP A 439 -12.12 22.35 -34.88
N MET A 440 -13.00 21.57 -34.25
CA MET A 440 -14.45 21.66 -34.45
C MET A 440 -15.04 22.91 -33.76
N GLU A 441 -14.60 23.23 -32.54
CA GLU A 441 -15.02 24.42 -31.80
C GLU A 441 -14.67 25.72 -32.56
N LYS A 442 -13.46 25.82 -33.12
CA LYS A 442 -13.05 26.93 -33.99
C LYS A 442 -13.95 27.07 -35.22
N ARG A 443 -14.29 25.95 -35.88
CA ARG A 443 -15.18 25.95 -37.06
C ARG A 443 -16.61 26.36 -36.70
N LEU A 444 -17.12 25.91 -35.56
CA LEU A 444 -18.44 26.33 -35.06
C LEU A 444 -18.46 27.83 -34.73
N LYS A 445 -17.44 28.36 -34.04
CA LYS A 445 -17.31 29.80 -33.77
C LYS A 445 -17.26 30.63 -35.05
N ALA A 446 -16.50 30.20 -36.06
CA ALA A 446 -16.44 30.88 -37.35
C ALA A 446 -17.77 30.87 -38.12
N GLU A 447 -18.53 29.76 -38.11
CA GLU A 447 -19.83 29.70 -38.77
C GLU A 447 -20.93 30.46 -37.99
N ILE A 448 -20.82 30.56 -36.65
CA ILE A 448 -21.67 31.43 -35.83
C ILE A 448 -21.42 32.90 -36.16
N GLN A 449 -20.17 33.37 -36.14
CA GLN A 449 -19.83 34.75 -36.51
C GLN A 449 -20.34 35.09 -37.92
N LYS A 450 -20.14 34.18 -38.88
CA LYS A 450 -20.64 34.29 -40.27
C LYS A 450 -22.17 34.23 -40.41
N ALA A 451 -22.88 33.72 -39.41
CA ALA A 451 -24.34 33.79 -39.33
C ALA A 451 -24.82 35.09 -38.67
N GLU A 452 -24.07 35.61 -37.70
CA GLU A 452 -24.30 36.93 -37.07
C GLU A 452 -24.06 38.08 -38.06
N GLU A 453 -22.96 38.03 -38.82
CA GLU A 453 -22.66 38.96 -39.93
C GLU A 453 -23.83 39.04 -40.93
N LYS A 454 -24.32 37.89 -41.40
CA LYS A 454 -25.50 37.82 -42.29
C LYS A 454 -26.78 38.30 -41.63
N ALA A 455 -26.96 38.09 -40.32
CA ALA A 455 -28.13 38.59 -39.61
C ALA A 455 -28.12 40.12 -39.52
N VAL A 456 -26.93 40.74 -39.42
CA VAL A 456 -26.75 42.19 -39.53
C VAL A 456 -27.03 42.67 -40.96
N GLU A 457 -26.44 42.05 -42.00
CA GLU A 457 -26.72 42.36 -43.41
C GLU A 457 -28.24 42.30 -43.72
N HIS A 458 -28.90 41.22 -43.28
CA HIS A 458 -30.35 41.06 -43.45
C HIS A 458 -31.16 42.13 -42.71
N LYS A 459 -30.69 42.59 -41.54
CA LYS A 459 -31.33 43.67 -40.82
C LYS A 459 -31.16 45.02 -41.54
N GLU A 460 -29.95 45.34 -42.00
CA GLU A 460 -29.69 46.57 -42.75
C GLU A 460 -30.55 46.65 -44.03
N ILE A 461 -30.73 45.53 -44.73
CA ILE A 461 -31.64 45.42 -45.89
C ILE A 461 -33.11 45.66 -45.50
N LEU A 462 -33.55 45.19 -44.32
CA LEU A 462 -34.91 45.44 -43.81
C LEU A 462 -35.11 46.91 -43.40
N ASP A 463 -34.14 47.50 -42.69
CA ASP A 463 -34.15 48.90 -42.25
C ASP A 463 -34.17 49.84 -43.49
N GLN A 464 -33.39 49.52 -44.54
CA GLN A 464 -33.44 50.21 -45.84
C GLN A 464 -34.79 50.04 -46.56
N LEU A 465 -35.36 48.83 -46.56
CA LEU A 465 -36.66 48.55 -47.16
C LEU A 465 -37.80 49.28 -46.46
N GLU A 466 -37.73 49.46 -45.14
CA GLU A 466 -38.69 50.26 -44.37
C GLU A 466 -38.55 51.76 -44.67
N SER A 467 -37.33 52.29 -44.75
CA SER A 467 -37.08 53.67 -45.20
C SER A 467 -37.67 53.94 -46.60
N LEU A 468 -37.45 53.02 -47.55
CA LEU A 468 -38.00 53.14 -48.92
C LEU A 468 -39.53 53.03 -48.95
N LYS A 469 -40.16 52.24 -48.06
CA LYS A 469 -41.62 52.19 -47.90
C LYS A 469 -42.17 53.51 -47.36
N LEU A 470 -41.52 54.09 -46.35
CA LEU A 470 -41.92 55.38 -45.77
C LEU A 470 -41.81 56.51 -46.81
N GLU A 471 -40.74 56.54 -47.59
CA GLU A 471 -40.60 57.47 -48.72
C GLU A 471 -41.70 57.27 -49.76
N ASN A 472 -41.99 56.03 -50.15
CA ASN A 472 -43.03 55.72 -51.14
C ASN A 472 -44.45 56.10 -50.65
N CYS A 473 -44.73 55.93 -49.35
CA CYS A 473 -45.94 56.42 -48.71
C CYS A 473 -46.02 57.96 -48.75
N HIS A 474 -44.92 58.65 -48.41
CA HIS A 474 -44.87 60.11 -48.44
C HIS A 474 -45.02 60.69 -49.86
N LEU A 475 -44.37 60.08 -50.86
CA LEU A 475 -44.55 60.39 -52.27
C LEU A 475 -46.01 60.16 -52.71
N SER A 476 -46.63 59.06 -52.28
CA SER A 476 -48.04 58.75 -52.56
C SER A 476 -49.00 59.77 -51.93
N GLU A 477 -48.74 60.21 -50.70
CA GLU A 477 -49.47 61.30 -50.06
C GLU A 477 -49.32 62.62 -50.81
N MET A 478 -48.11 62.99 -51.23
CA MET A 478 -47.88 64.21 -52.01
C MET A 478 -48.61 64.15 -53.35
N VAL A 479 -48.58 63.01 -54.04
CA VAL A 479 -49.35 62.78 -55.27
C VAL A 479 -50.86 62.86 -55.01
N MET A 480 -51.35 62.39 -53.86
CA MET A 480 -52.76 62.52 -53.49
C MET A 480 -53.15 63.97 -53.17
N LYS A 481 -52.31 64.72 -52.46
CA LYS A 481 -52.50 66.16 -52.16
C LYS A 481 -52.47 67.01 -53.43
N LEU A 482 -51.57 66.71 -54.37
CA LEU A 482 -51.53 67.37 -55.69
C LEU A 482 -52.73 66.99 -56.57
N LYS A 483 -53.22 65.75 -56.52
CA LYS A 483 -54.44 65.34 -57.24
C LYS A 483 -55.69 66.01 -56.69
N SER A 484 -55.86 66.07 -55.36
CA SER A 484 -57.00 66.75 -54.74
C SER A 484 -56.97 68.25 -55.03
N GLY A 485 -55.85 68.94 -54.83
CA GLY A 485 -55.71 70.35 -55.21
C GLY A 485 -55.93 70.63 -56.71
N LEU A 486 -55.56 69.70 -57.60
CA LEU A 486 -55.86 69.80 -59.04
C LEU A 486 -57.34 69.56 -59.37
N HIS A 487 -58.06 68.76 -58.58
CA HIS A 487 -59.51 68.61 -58.72
C HIS A 487 -60.23 69.86 -58.19
N GLU A 488 -59.89 70.30 -56.98
CA GLU A 488 -60.46 71.49 -56.33
C GLU A 488 -60.24 72.75 -57.17
N ALA A 489 -59.02 72.99 -57.69
CA ALA A 489 -58.76 74.11 -58.58
C ALA A 489 -59.49 74.03 -59.94
N LYS A 490 -59.78 72.83 -60.45
CA LYS A 490 -60.60 72.65 -61.66
C LYS A 490 -62.08 72.86 -61.38
N GLU A 491 -62.55 72.46 -60.21
CA GLU A 491 -63.94 72.56 -59.79
C GLU A 491 -64.31 74.02 -59.50
N ILE A 492 -63.44 74.75 -58.79
CA ILE A 492 -63.52 76.21 -58.62
C ILE A 492 -63.49 76.91 -59.99
N SER A 493 -62.46 76.66 -60.81
CA SER A 493 -62.33 77.32 -62.12
C SER A 493 -63.44 76.97 -63.13
N LEU A 494 -64.22 75.90 -62.90
CA LEU A 494 -65.39 75.56 -63.70
C LEU A 494 -66.67 76.15 -63.13
N ALA A 495 -66.83 76.19 -61.79
CA ALA A 495 -67.91 76.89 -61.12
C ALA A 495 -67.87 78.40 -61.43
N ASP A 496 -66.71 79.05 -61.29
CA ASP A 496 -66.47 80.45 -61.65
C ASP A 496 -66.92 80.72 -63.10
N LEU A 497 -66.55 79.84 -64.03
CA LEU A 497 -66.88 79.97 -65.44
C LEU A 497 -68.37 79.77 -65.72
N GLN A 498 -69.03 78.84 -65.02
CA GLN A 498 -70.48 78.64 -65.12
C GLN A 498 -71.25 79.83 -64.54
N GLU A 499 -70.83 80.37 -63.40
CA GLU A 499 -71.48 81.52 -62.76
C GLU A 499 -71.36 82.79 -63.63
N ASN A 500 -70.16 83.08 -64.16
CA ASN A 500 -69.94 84.14 -65.15
C ASN A 500 -70.83 83.94 -66.41
N TYR A 501 -70.98 82.71 -66.90
CA TYR A 501 -71.82 82.42 -68.05
C TYR A 501 -73.32 82.60 -67.76
N ILE A 502 -73.78 82.21 -66.56
CA ILE A 502 -75.15 82.40 -66.08
C ILE A 502 -75.46 83.89 -65.88
N GLU A 503 -74.55 84.67 -65.31
CA GLU A 503 -74.71 86.11 -65.14
C GLU A 503 -74.79 86.84 -66.49
N ALA A 504 -73.91 86.49 -67.44
CA ALA A 504 -73.97 87.00 -68.81
C ALA A 504 -75.28 86.62 -69.53
N LEU A 505 -75.77 85.39 -69.32
CA LEU A 505 -77.05 84.92 -69.88
C LEU A 505 -78.23 85.68 -69.28
N ASN A 506 -78.26 85.88 -67.96
CA ASN A 506 -79.30 86.64 -67.26
C ASN A 506 -79.32 88.11 -67.72
N LYS A 507 -78.15 88.72 -67.94
CA LYS A 507 -78.04 90.06 -68.51
C LYS A 507 -78.62 90.13 -69.92
N LEU A 508 -78.25 89.20 -70.80
CA LEU A 508 -78.84 89.06 -72.15
C LEU A 508 -80.36 88.84 -72.12
N VAL A 509 -80.88 88.07 -71.17
CA VAL A 509 -82.33 87.86 -70.98
C VAL A 509 -83.02 89.15 -70.54
N SER A 510 -82.43 89.93 -69.62
CA SER A 510 -82.98 91.20 -69.19
C SER A 510 -82.95 92.27 -70.30
N GLU A 511 -81.89 92.32 -71.11
CA GLU A 511 -81.81 93.16 -72.31
C GLU A 511 -82.85 92.75 -73.35
N ASN A 512 -83.09 91.44 -73.56
CA ASN A 512 -84.11 90.95 -74.48
C ASN A 512 -85.54 91.27 -74.00
N GLN A 513 -85.81 91.13 -72.70
CA GLN A 513 -87.11 91.54 -72.11
C GLN A 513 -87.34 93.05 -72.23
N GLN A 514 -86.31 93.87 -72.02
CA GLN A 514 -86.39 95.32 -72.22
C GLN A 514 -86.61 95.66 -73.70
N LEU A 515 -85.90 95.03 -74.62
CA LEU A 515 -86.13 95.19 -76.06
C LEU A 515 -87.54 94.76 -76.49
N GLN A 516 -88.10 93.67 -75.95
CA GLN A 516 -89.49 93.27 -76.21
C GLN A 516 -90.49 94.31 -75.68
N LYS A 517 -90.21 94.89 -74.51
CA LYS A 517 -91.03 95.97 -73.94
C LYS A 517 -90.99 97.22 -74.84
N ASP A 518 -89.81 97.63 -75.30
CA ASP A 518 -89.63 98.76 -76.22
C ASP A 518 -90.23 98.49 -77.61
N LEU A 519 -90.24 97.23 -78.07
CA LEU A 519 -90.92 96.80 -79.31
C LEU A 519 -92.45 96.88 -79.15
N MET A 520 -93.01 96.50 -77.99
CA MET A 520 -94.43 96.72 -77.68
C MET A 520 -94.77 98.22 -77.57
N ASP A 521 -93.91 99.01 -76.95
CA ASP A 521 -94.09 100.45 -76.79
C ASP A 521 -94.03 101.19 -78.14
N THR A 522 -93.12 100.81 -79.03
CA THR A 522 -93.04 101.34 -80.40
C THR A 522 -94.19 100.83 -81.28
N LYS A 523 -94.65 99.59 -81.11
CA LYS A 523 -95.85 99.07 -81.80
C LYS A 523 -97.11 99.83 -81.40
N SER A 524 -97.29 100.13 -80.11
CA SER A 524 -98.37 100.99 -79.60
C SER A 524 -98.33 102.39 -80.22
N LYS A 525 -97.16 103.03 -80.24
CA LYS A 525 -96.95 104.34 -80.87
C LYS A 525 -97.21 104.32 -82.39
N LEU A 526 -96.85 103.22 -83.07
CA LEU A 526 -97.11 103.03 -84.49
C LEU A 526 -98.60 102.82 -84.80
N GLU A 527 -99.34 102.10 -83.96
CA GLU A 527 -100.78 101.87 -84.12
C GLU A 527 -101.57 103.18 -83.96
N ILE A 528 -101.21 104.01 -82.98
CA ILE A 528 -101.74 105.39 -82.82
C ILE A 528 -101.41 106.25 -84.05
N SER A 529 -100.17 106.20 -84.55
CA SER A 529 -99.76 106.93 -85.76
C SER A 529 -100.53 106.46 -87.01
N THR A 530 -100.86 105.17 -87.09
CA THR A 530 -101.58 104.56 -88.23
C THR A 530 -103.07 104.97 -88.25
N HIS A 531 -103.66 105.29 -87.10
CA HIS A 531 -105.03 105.80 -87.02
C HIS A 531 -105.14 107.29 -87.46
N MET A 532 -104.08 108.08 -87.29
CA MET A 532 -104.08 109.51 -87.66
C MET A 532 -103.84 109.77 -89.15
N CYS A 533 -103.34 108.80 -89.92
CA CYS A 533 -102.97 108.96 -91.34
C CYS A 533 -103.91 108.26 -92.33
N LYS A 534 -105.24 108.46 -92.19
CA LYS A 534 -106.27 107.93 -93.12
C LYS A 534 -107.21 109.01 -93.66
N LYS A 535 -106.65 110.08 -94.25
CA LYS A 535 -107.43 111.07 -95.02
C LYS A 535 -106.60 111.83 -96.08
N ASN A 536 -106.17 111.12 -97.13
CA ASN A 536 -105.93 111.60 -98.51
C ASN A 536 -105.61 110.40 -99.43
N HIS A 537 -105.77 110.54 -100.75
CA HIS A 537 -106.21 109.43 -101.63
C HIS A 537 -105.21 108.89 -102.69
N ASP A 538 -105.36 107.58 -102.95
CA ASP A 538 -105.33 106.81 -104.22
C ASP A 538 -104.23 107.01 -105.29
N ARG A 539 -103.50 105.91 -105.62
CA ARG A 539 -103.49 105.24 -106.96
C ARG A 539 -102.53 104.04 -107.11
N ILE A 540 -103.09 102.83 -107.00
CA ILE A 540 -103.19 101.76 -108.02
C ILE A 540 -102.12 101.67 -109.14
N PHE A 541 -101.27 100.61 -109.14
CA PHE A 541 -101.31 99.47 -110.11
C PHE A 541 -100.36 98.30 -109.68
N LYS A 542 -100.25 97.22 -110.50
CA LYS A 542 -99.72 95.87 -110.14
C LYS A 542 -98.45 95.46 -110.97
N PRO A 543 -98.03 94.17 -111.08
CA PRO A 543 -97.18 93.44 -110.11
C PRO A 543 -96.01 92.62 -110.75
N THR A 544 -95.18 91.93 -109.95
CA THR A 544 -94.52 90.68 -110.40
C THR A 544 -94.14 89.70 -109.26
N GLN A 545 -94.40 88.40 -109.48
CA GLN A 545 -93.85 87.23 -108.77
C GLN A 545 -92.61 86.72 -109.57
N SER A 546 -91.71 85.82 -109.17
CA SER A 546 -91.35 85.05 -107.95
C SER A 546 -89.86 84.60 -108.14
N ARG A 547 -89.13 83.88 -107.26
CA ARG A 547 -89.28 82.45 -106.92
C ARG A 547 -88.04 81.96 -106.14
N ALA A 548 -88.22 81.13 -105.09
CA ALA A 548 -87.20 80.29 -104.43
C ALA A 548 -87.21 78.84 -105.04
N PRO A 549 -86.38 77.81 -104.68
CA PRO A 549 -85.74 77.51 -103.38
C PRO A 549 -84.29 76.90 -103.53
N GLU A 550 -83.58 76.17 -102.64
CA GLU A 550 -83.73 75.68 -101.24
C GLU A 550 -82.36 75.24 -100.59
N PHE A 551 -82.40 74.47 -99.49
CA PHE A 551 -81.33 73.80 -98.70
C PHE A 551 -80.28 72.97 -99.50
N LYS A 552 -79.04 72.70 -99.00
CA LYS A 552 -78.72 71.76 -97.89
C LYS A 552 -77.28 71.84 -97.32
N ASN A 553 -77.23 71.85 -95.99
CA ASN A 553 -76.53 70.95 -95.04
C ASN A 553 -75.01 70.66 -95.09
N THR A 554 -74.39 70.88 -93.92
CA THR A 554 -73.30 70.11 -93.25
C THR A 554 -72.04 69.70 -94.02
N GLU A 555 -70.87 70.16 -93.53
CA GLU A 555 -69.88 69.21 -92.97
C GLU A 555 -69.01 69.83 -91.85
N PHE A 556 -68.00 69.11 -91.36
CA PHE A 556 -67.44 69.24 -90.01
C PHE A 556 -65.99 69.81 -89.92
N LYS A 557 -65.70 70.35 -88.72
CA LYS A 557 -64.38 70.36 -88.02
C LYS A 557 -63.32 71.43 -88.40
N PRO A 558 -62.38 71.74 -87.47
CA PRO A 558 -62.07 73.15 -87.19
C PRO A 558 -60.57 73.40 -86.85
N THR A 559 -60.34 74.43 -86.02
CA THR A 559 -59.29 74.60 -84.98
C THR A 559 -58.34 75.76 -85.25
N GLN A 560 -58.46 76.78 -84.40
CA GLN A 560 -57.58 77.93 -84.26
C GLN A 560 -56.63 77.71 -83.07
N GLY A 561 -55.44 78.31 -83.10
CA GLY A 561 -54.73 78.68 -81.87
C GLY A 561 -53.78 77.63 -81.25
N GLN A 562 -52.53 77.67 -81.74
CA GLN A 562 -51.27 77.70 -80.95
C GLN A 562 -50.97 76.66 -79.83
N GLN A 563 -49.70 76.23 -79.85
CA GLN A 563 -48.91 75.72 -78.73
C GLN A 563 -49.38 74.43 -78.01
N ARG A 564 -48.85 73.30 -78.47
CA ARG A 564 -48.19 72.31 -77.60
C ARG A 564 -46.96 71.71 -78.27
N HIS A 565 -46.15 71.01 -77.47
CA HIS A 565 -44.99 70.24 -77.91
C HIS A 565 -45.37 69.09 -78.83
N ASP A 566 -44.53 68.85 -79.82
CA ASP A 566 -44.24 67.53 -80.41
C ASP A 566 -42.72 67.50 -80.73
N GLY A 567 -42.06 66.36 -80.86
CA GLY A 567 -42.59 65.00 -80.75
C GLY A 567 -41.86 64.02 -81.66
N ILE A 568 -40.73 63.48 -81.19
CA ILE A 568 -40.01 62.34 -81.81
C ILE A 568 -39.94 61.30 -80.69
N LYS A 569 -40.83 60.30 -80.65
CA LYS A 569 -40.85 59.06 -81.45
C LYS A 569 -39.56 58.25 -81.31
N THR A 570 -39.54 56.92 -81.24
CA THR A 570 -40.53 55.86 -80.97
C THR A 570 -39.69 54.55 -80.91
N GLU A 571 -40.23 53.49 -80.31
CA GLU A 571 -39.82 52.09 -80.52
C GLU A 571 -38.55 51.46 -79.87
N HIS A 572 -38.81 50.21 -79.46
CA HIS A 572 -37.95 49.01 -79.50
C HIS A 572 -36.97 48.66 -78.36
N TYR A 573 -36.68 47.35 -78.33
CA TYR A 573 -36.16 46.55 -77.22
C TYR A 573 -34.69 46.15 -77.45
N LYS A 574 -33.98 45.91 -76.32
CA LYS A 574 -32.86 44.96 -76.12
C LYS A 574 -31.47 45.26 -76.72
N THR A 575 -30.50 44.57 -76.10
CA THR A 575 -29.12 44.21 -76.55
C THR A 575 -28.04 45.24 -76.18
N GLY A 576 -26.86 44.87 -75.66
CA GLY A 576 -26.31 43.57 -75.19
C GLY A 576 -25.52 43.75 -73.88
N LEU A 577 -25.11 42.73 -73.10
CA LEU A 577 -24.47 41.43 -73.42
C LEU A 577 -23.07 41.60 -74.08
N PRO A 578 -22.05 40.86 -73.60
CA PRO A 578 -21.94 39.43 -73.95
C PRO A 578 -21.69 38.45 -72.78
N SER A 579 -21.89 37.16 -73.09
CA SER A 579 -21.52 35.99 -72.27
C SER A 579 -20.04 35.58 -72.46
N PRO A 580 -19.54 34.58 -71.72
CA PRO A 580 -19.40 33.25 -72.32
C PRO A 580 -19.93 32.13 -71.38
N SER A 581 -20.91 31.33 -71.82
CA SER A 581 -20.77 30.06 -72.57
C SER A 581 -20.50 28.84 -71.67
N GLY A 582 -21.42 27.87 -71.67
CA GLY A 582 -21.16 26.51 -71.18
C GLY A 582 -20.81 25.56 -72.33
N GLN A 583 -20.21 24.41 -72.00
CA GLN A 583 -20.11 23.27 -72.91
C GLN A 583 -20.06 21.96 -72.13
N THR A 584 -20.62 20.92 -72.74
CA THR A 584 -20.70 19.51 -72.32
C THR A 584 -20.45 18.64 -73.57
N PRO A 585 -20.39 17.30 -73.49
CA PRO A 585 -19.63 16.48 -72.54
C PRO A 585 -18.84 15.32 -73.23
N ASP A 586 -18.19 14.50 -72.39
CA ASP A 586 -18.04 13.04 -72.51
C ASP A 586 -16.78 12.38 -73.13
N ARG A 587 -16.33 11.36 -72.38
CA ARG A 587 -15.78 10.05 -72.77
C ARG A 587 -14.28 9.73 -72.98
N ILE A 588 -13.93 8.60 -72.33
CA ILE A 588 -12.84 7.60 -72.57
C ILE A 588 -11.58 7.68 -71.67
N GLU A 589 -11.29 6.50 -71.08
CA GLU A 589 -10.18 6.04 -70.20
C GLU A 589 -8.85 5.79 -70.98
N PRO A 590 -7.70 5.27 -70.42
CA PRO A 590 -7.53 4.51 -69.16
C PRO A 590 -6.26 4.72 -68.28
N MET A 591 -6.34 4.17 -67.05
CA MET A 591 -5.29 3.52 -66.23
C MET A 591 -3.93 4.19 -65.90
N SER A 592 -3.71 4.38 -64.58
CA SER A 592 -2.60 3.76 -63.79
C SER A 592 -2.91 3.92 -62.29
N ARG A 593 -3.18 2.88 -61.50
CA ARG A 593 -2.35 1.75 -61.00
C ARG A 593 -1.56 2.11 -59.73
N GLY A 594 -2.00 1.59 -58.58
CA GLY A 594 -1.26 1.56 -57.31
C GLY A 594 -2.04 2.16 -56.12
N LEU A 595 -1.88 1.70 -54.87
CA LEU A 595 -1.17 0.52 -54.34
C LEU A 595 -1.83 -0.02 -53.06
N SER A 596 -1.88 -1.35 -52.95
CA SER A 596 -1.84 -2.15 -51.71
C SER A 596 -1.77 -3.64 -52.10
N PRO A 597 -1.22 -4.55 -51.27
CA PRO A 597 -0.41 -4.36 -50.06
C PRO A 597 1.04 -4.91 -50.23
N LEU A 598 1.89 -4.79 -49.20
CA LEU A 598 2.71 -5.91 -48.71
C LEU A 598 3.33 -5.62 -47.33
N SER A 599 3.69 -6.66 -46.59
CA SER A 599 4.43 -6.59 -45.32
C SER A 599 5.93 -6.31 -45.54
N PRO A 600 6.70 -6.11 -44.46
CA PRO A 600 7.65 -7.18 -44.13
C PRO A 600 7.59 -7.66 -42.68
N ARG A 601 8.10 -8.87 -42.44
CA ARG A 601 8.30 -9.47 -41.11
C ARG A 601 9.75 -9.98 -41.04
N PHE A 602 10.38 -9.83 -39.88
CA PHE A 602 11.71 -10.33 -39.52
C PHE A 602 12.94 -9.71 -40.23
N SER A 603 13.73 -8.97 -39.45
CA SER A 603 15.14 -9.30 -39.22
C SER A 603 15.58 -8.74 -37.86
N PRO A 604 16.33 -9.46 -37.01
CA PRO A 604 16.76 -8.95 -35.72
C PRO A 604 18.03 -8.10 -35.84
N CYS A 605 18.11 -7.02 -35.08
CA CYS A 605 19.36 -6.26 -34.86
C CYS A 605 19.55 -6.05 -33.37
N SER A 606 20.37 -6.90 -32.75
CA SER A 606 20.94 -6.60 -31.44
C SER A 606 21.95 -5.48 -31.61
N SER A 607 21.81 -4.40 -30.84
CA SER A 607 22.85 -3.39 -30.67
C SER A 607 22.83 -2.90 -29.24
N THR A 608 23.66 -3.54 -28.41
CA THR A 608 24.05 -3.03 -27.11
C THR A 608 24.73 -1.68 -27.27
N LEU A 609 24.22 -0.64 -26.60
CA LEU A 609 25.05 0.47 -26.15
C LEU A 609 24.79 0.71 -24.66
N SER A 610 25.87 0.95 -23.95
CA SER A 610 25.95 0.99 -22.50
C SER A 610 26.20 2.42 -22.01
N LEU A 611 25.89 2.68 -20.73
CA LEU A 611 26.24 3.90 -19.99
C LEU A 611 25.45 5.14 -20.47
N THR A 612 25.06 6.07 -19.60
CA THR A 612 25.76 6.55 -18.40
C THR A 612 24.87 6.66 -17.17
N SER A 613 25.42 6.26 -16.01
CA SER A 613 24.93 6.67 -14.69
C SER A 613 25.62 7.99 -14.29
N ASN A 614 24.88 8.94 -13.71
CA ASN A 614 25.41 10.03 -12.87
C ASN A 614 24.26 10.82 -12.21
N PHE A 615 24.61 11.66 -11.23
CA PHE A 615 23.73 12.45 -10.35
C PHE A 615 22.91 11.60 -9.35
N VAL A 616 23.45 11.24 -8.18
CA VAL A 616 23.97 12.04 -7.03
C VAL A 616 22.84 12.70 -6.23
N CYS A 617 22.80 12.35 -4.94
CA CYS A 617 21.82 12.79 -3.96
C CYS A 617 21.90 14.29 -3.68
N LYS A 618 20.76 14.88 -3.28
CA LYS A 618 20.76 16.11 -2.48
C LYS A 618 19.66 16.07 -1.43
N ALA A 619 20.05 15.88 -0.17
CA ALA A 619 19.17 16.06 0.97
C ALA A 619 18.85 17.56 1.13
N HIS A 620 17.64 17.87 1.57
CA HIS A 620 17.22 19.22 1.94
C HIS A 620 16.72 19.23 3.38
N SER A 621 17.51 19.85 4.26
CA SER A 621 17.22 19.97 5.69
C SER A 621 16.09 20.96 5.97
N LEU A 622 15.44 20.78 7.11
CA LEU A 622 14.49 21.72 7.70
C LEU A 622 15.15 23.07 8.02
N PRO A 623 14.43 24.20 7.87
CA PRO A 623 14.63 25.39 8.68
C PRO A 623 13.89 25.23 10.01
N SER A 624 14.59 25.42 11.14
CA SER A 624 13.94 25.62 12.44
C SER A 624 13.49 27.08 12.58
N VAL A 625 12.34 27.29 13.24
CA VAL A 625 11.88 28.59 13.71
C VAL A 625 11.50 28.42 15.18
N LEU A 626 12.11 29.21 16.06
CA LEU A 626 11.64 29.35 17.43
C LEU A 626 10.40 30.26 17.44
N ASP A 627 9.44 29.94 18.29
CA ASP A 627 8.79 30.98 19.10
C ASP A 627 8.47 30.43 20.49
N THR A 628 7.89 31.26 21.36
CA THR A 628 8.33 31.33 22.76
C THR A 628 7.17 31.45 23.75
N ASN A 629 7.31 30.78 24.89
CA ASN A 629 6.53 30.95 26.13
C ASN A 629 5.00 30.71 26.06
N GLU A 630 4.56 29.64 26.73
CA GLU A 630 3.53 29.81 27.77
C GLU A 630 3.81 28.82 28.92
N ALA A 631 3.31 29.09 30.12
CA ALA A 631 3.81 28.45 31.35
C ALA A 631 2.73 28.26 32.43
N ILE A 632 3.08 27.48 33.45
CA ILE A 632 2.34 27.25 34.70
C ILE A 632 1.09 26.36 34.55
N CYS A 633 1.27 25.08 34.91
CA CYS A 633 0.69 24.61 36.18
C CYS A 633 1.52 23.44 36.72
N SER A 634 1.92 23.56 37.99
CA SER A 634 2.52 22.46 38.76
C SER A 634 1.42 21.79 39.58
N ASP A 635 1.60 20.53 39.95
CA ASP A 635 1.15 20.09 41.27
C ASP A 635 2.09 19.04 41.86
N THR A 636 2.19 19.06 43.20
CA THR A 636 3.24 18.36 43.96
C THR A 636 2.67 17.23 44.81
N ILE A 637 3.35 16.07 44.81
CA ILE A 637 3.46 15.23 46.00
C ILE A 637 4.94 14.88 46.20
N SER A 638 5.41 14.97 47.44
CA SER A 638 6.81 14.71 47.82
C SER A 638 6.88 14.03 49.19
N GLU A 639 7.46 12.83 49.22
CA GLU A 639 7.97 12.17 50.43
C GLU A 639 9.42 11.78 50.13
N SER A 640 10.42 12.54 50.57
CA SER A 640 10.93 12.65 51.95
C SER A 640 11.89 11.51 52.34
N ILE A 641 13.16 11.70 51.95
CA ILE A 641 14.37 11.49 52.74
C ILE A 641 14.29 10.41 53.85
N ASN A 642 15.10 9.37 53.72
CA ASN A 642 15.89 8.90 54.86
C ASN A 642 17.21 8.26 54.40
N ASP A 643 18.27 9.05 54.29
CA ASP A 643 19.64 8.53 54.23
C ASP A 643 20.03 8.00 55.61
N GLN A 644 20.24 6.70 55.73
CA GLN A 644 20.80 6.12 56.96
C GLN A 644 21.81 5.01 56.62
N GLU A 645 23.09 5.34 56.80
CA GLU A 645 24.19 4.37 56.69
C GLU A 645 24.07 3.32 57.80
N GLU A 646 23.76 2.07 57.46
CA GLU A 646 23.92 0.93 58.36
C GLU A 646 24.97 -0.04 57.84
N PHE A 647 26.23 0.26 58.13
CA PHE A 647 27.37 -0.63 57.92
C PHE A 647 27.27 -1.85 58.85
N MET A 648 26.67 -2.97 58.41
CA MET A 648 26.89 -4.27 59.06
C MET A 648 26.92 -5.50 58.14
N SER A 649 27.87 -6.38 58.47
CA SER A 649 27.90 -7.82 58.19
C SER A 649 27.91 -8.28 56.72
N SER A 650 29.11 -8.26 56.13
CA SER A 650 29.45 -9.09 54.98
C SER A 650 29.31 -10.60 55.30
N CYS A 651 28.37 -11.29 54.65
CA CYS A 651 28.36 -12.76 54.58
C CYS A 651 27.74 -13.20 53.24
N PRO A 652 28.37 -14.10 52.45
CA PRO A 652 27.91 -14.43 51.12
C PRO A 652 26.70 -15.36 51.14
N LEU A 653 25.51 -14.82 50.85
CA LEU A 653 24.34 -15.63 50.52
C LEU A 653 24.46 -16.16 49.07
N PRO A 654 23.93 -17.36 48.78
CA PRO A 654 24.26 -18.09 47.57
C PRO A 654 23.68 -17.45 46.32
N VAL A 655 24.40 -17.61 45.20
CA VAL A 655 23.88 -17.33 43.85
C VAL A 655 22.58 -18.12 43.69
N SER A 656 21.45 -17.42 43.63
CA SER A 656 20.15 -18.06 43.53
C SER A 656 20.08 -18.88 42.24
N PRO A 657 19.64 -20.16 42.28
CA PRO A 657 19.60 -21.00 41.08
C PRO A 657 18.79 -20.31 39.98
N LEU A 658 19.16 -20.50 38.70
CA LEU A 658 18.46 -19.84 37.59
C LEU A 658 16.95 -20.11 37.58
N GLY A 659 16.50 -21.23 38.15
CA GLY A 659 15.10 -21.52 38.42
C GLY A 659 14.37 -20.41 39.19
N SER A 660 15.01 -19.77 40.18
CA SER A 660 14.43 -18.65 40.99
C SER A 660 14.31 -17.32 40.22
N ILE A 661 15.01 -17.18 39.09
CA ILE A 661 14.82 -16.07 38.15
C ILE A 661 13.71 -16.45 37.16
N ALA A 662 13.73 -17.69 36.66
CA ALA A 662 12.72 -18.21 35.75
C ALA A 662 11.30 -18.27 36.37
N THR A 663 11.16 -18.66 37.65
CA THR A 663 9.86 -18.67 38.34
C THR A 663 9.30 -17.27 38.52
N ARG A 664 10.13 -16.30 38.95
CA ARG A 664 9.68 -14.91 39.10
C ARG A 664 9.27 -14.29 37.76
N PHE A 665 10.00 -14.58 36.69
CA PHE A 665 9.60 -14.15 35.34
C PHE A 665 8.27 -14.80 34.90
N LEU A 666 8.04 -16.07 35.26
CA LEU A 666 6.77 -16.76 35.03
C LEU A 666 5.62 -16.14 35.83
N GLU A 667 5.82 -15.84 37.12
CA GLU A 667 4.84 -15.17 37.98
C GLU A 667 4.52 -13.75 37.48
N GLU A 668 5.53 -13.00 37.04
CA GLU A 668 5.40 -11.63 36.52
C GLU A 668 4.69 -11.60 35.15
N GLU A 669 5.00 -12.54 34.25
CA GLU A 669 4.31 -12.66 32.96
C GLU A 669 2.91 -13.30 33.09
N GLU A 670 2.65 -14.13 34.12
CA GLU A 670 1.29 -14.60 34.45
C GLU A 670 0.41 -13.46 35.00
N LEU A 671 0.96 -12.62 35.90
CA LEU A 671 0.32 -11.37 36.34
C LEU A 671 0.03 -10.43 35.16
N ARG A 672 1.00 -10.28 34.25
CA ARG A 672 0.84 -9.47 33.03
C ARG A 672 -0.22 -10.03 32.10
N SER A 673 -0.25 -11.36 31.93
CA SER A 673 -1.28 -12.06 31.16
C SER A 673 -2.67 -11.84 31.78
N HIS A 674 -2.81 -11.92 33.10
CA HIS A 674 -4.06 -11.62 33.81
C HIS A 674 -4.51 -10.17 33.56
N HIS A 675 -3.61 -9.20 33.71
CA HIS A 675 -3.93 -7.78 33.49
C HIS A 675 -4.32 -7.48 32.02
N ILE A 676 -3.70 -8.15 31.05
CA ILE A 676 -4.10 -8.07 29.64
C ILE A 676 -5.50 -8.68 29.43
N LEU A 677 -5.80 -9.80 30.09
CA LEU A 677 -7.12 -10.45 30.05
C LEU A 677 -8.21 -9.53 30.62
N GLU A 678 -8.00 -8.97 31.81
CA GLU A 678 -8.92 -8.01 32.44
C GLU A 678 -9.20 -6.79 31.54
N ARG A 679 -8.17 -6.25 30.88
CA ARG A 679 -8.32 -5.12 29.95
C ARG A 679 -9.04 -5.50 28.66
N LEU A 680 -8.88 -6.74 28.18
CA LEU A 680 -9.64 -7.25 27.04
C LEU A 680 -11.11 -7.46 27.41
N ASP A 681 -11.41 -8.08 28.55
CA ASP A 681 -12.78 -8.30 29.01
C ASP A 681 -13.51 -6.99 29.32
N ALA A 682 -12.83 -6.02 29.97
CA ALA A 682 -13.38 -4.68 30.17
C ALA A 682 -13.70 -3.96 28.84
N HIS A 683 -12.84 -4.09 27.84
CA HIS A 683 -13.08 -3.54 26.50
C HIS A 683 -14.20 -4.28 25.75
N ILE A 684 -14.34 -5.60 25.95
CA ILE A 684 -15.45 -6.40 25.41
C ILE A 684 -16.79 -5.98 26.04
N GLU A 685 -16.84 -5.74 27.35
CA GLU A 685 -18.06 -5.24 28.02
C GLU A 685 -18.40 -3.79 27.64
N GLU A 686 -17.41 -2.91 27.44
CA GLU A 686 -17.67 -1.57 26.91
C GLU A 686 -18.22 -1.65 25.46
N LEU A 687 -17.64 -2.50 24.61
CA LEU A 687 -18.11 -2.71 23.24
C LEU A 687 -19.52 -3.32 23.19
N LYS A 688 -19.85 -4.25 24.10
CA LYS A 688 -21.21 -4.78 24.28
C LYS A 688 -22.18 -3.66 24.69
N ARG A 689 -21.80 -2.82 25.65
CA ARG A 689 -22.62 -1.70 26.15
C ARG A 689 -22.85 -0.64 25.07
N GLU A 690 -21.83 -0.31 24.28
CA GLU A 690 -21.91 0.65 23.19
C GLU A 690 -22.73 0.10 21.99
N SER A 691 -22.59 -1.19 21.70
CA SER A 691 -23.45 -1.91 20.75
C SER A 691 -24.92 -1.94 21.21
N GLU A 692 -25.20 -2.28 22.46
CA GLU A 692 -26.55 -2.31 23.02
C GLU A 692 -27.18 -0.91 23.04
N LYS A 693 -26.41 0.14 23.38
CA LYS A 693 -26.81 1.55 23.27
C LYS A 693 -27.15 1.94 21.83
N THR A 694 -26.35 1.51 20.86
CA THR A 694 -26.59 1.75 19.43
C THR A 694 -27.89 1.05 18.97
N VAL A 695 -28.09 -0.22 19.34
CA VAL A 695 -29.32 -0.97 19.06
C VAL A 695 -30.53 -0.29 19.71
N LYS A 696 -30.44 0.16 20.96
CA LYS A 696 -31.50 0.91 21.66
C LYS A 696 -31.85 2.21 20.93
N GLN A 697 -30.87 2.96 20.44
CA GLN A 697 -31.10 4.17 19.63
C GLN A 697 -31.88 3.85 18.34
N PHE A 698 -31.46 2.85 17.56
CA PHE A 698 -32.18 2.48 16.33
C PHE A 698 -33.54 1.80 16.59
N THR A 699 -33.74 1.18 17.75
CA THR A 699 -35.03 0.57 18.13
C THR A 699 -36.03 1.61 18.65
N ALA A 700 -35.56 2.71 19.25
CA ALA A 700 -36.38 3.85 19.69
C ALA A 700 -36.71 4.86 18.56
N LEU A 701 -36.29 4.57 17.32
CA LEU A 701 -36.57 5.34 16.10
C LEU A 701 -37.67 4.67 15.23
N LYS A 702 -38.56 3.90 15.87
CA LYS A 702 -39.77 3.29 15.33
C LYS A 702 -40.96 3.54 16.24
#